data_AF-A0A939X9S5-F1
#
_entry.id   AF-A0A939X9S5-F1
#
_cell.length_a   1.000
_cell.length_b   1.000
_cell.length_c   1.000
_cell.angle_alpha   90.00
_cell.angle_beta   90.00
_cell.angle_gamma   90.00
#
_symmetry.space_group_name_H-M   'P 1'
#
loop_
_entity.id
_entity.type
_entity.pdbx_description
1 polymer ?
#
loop_
_entity_poly.entity_id
_entity_poly.type
_entity_poly.pdbx_seq_one_letter_code
_entity_poly.pdbx_strand_id
1 'polypeptide(L)'
;MKKNSSKSNRSNSGKNRVRTTNVRNTGADLIDDISDSDFRSSFRERMFEDVEWKSVIPRILLLLAPALIAFLAGYFLKQDHADFFSWWGLLYIYGWAAFPLTAYFFRGFVSAGYGFSKTFGILLTTASVWLIAYLGIFNAFSRPVCWLAFFMLAIFSWCTPKTRKAAFTALSDNSNIAHILWEEMLFIAILTVLCFCKGVFPIINGEEKFMNYAFMNSMNRFDGLPAKDPWLAGESINYYYYGQYMFTYLVKMLGMNTEVGYNISMCTAIAFPFISAYALGQLFIDALRQKKDCQVSKHYLPFAGLLAGCCTMIFGNSHSFFYDEQSFGNKMLFWKIWSKLGIDVGETGNFFYPNSTRFIGHNPDPYLQHIKETADWTIHEFPFYSYLIGDLHAHVVSLTVVLLIIAFIFVAVYRAEYPKKALASMRRFRDLSKNLVSEMEHIFRPEFFICAFFLGISQMCNYWDFLIYFIFCAMGLLVYHGRSSTYLISFSSFMVFLFDLAAVLGVYLKFGENIFVHLCLQIVIFMVAYLLSTIFPSAFSRTGTNMAFMFAFSSMIALTFNYNFDMISNSIKLVDRHTSLFQFMIVWLIHVLIPLALIALVVFTKRQAFKRNKLPVTPAPLPLKRPLTYAQLTGKQRTGAFAKEKESVREVEYDFSDDPDIDDPDFAAEEILNTPKKALEKAASEEIIEATEEEKEEASKMPKFILAIACFFRMLDYNFAKIGDTALCKFFRKRSIIDIFMVGMTIVGMMMLIAPEIIYVPDIYGANNQRANTMFKFTFAG
;
A
#
# COMPACT_ATOMS: atom_id res chain seq x y z
N MET A 1 5.20 73.64 45.24
CA MET A 1 6.35 74.36 44.64
C MET A 1 6.30 74.07 43.14
N LYS A 2 6.11 75.03 42.22
CA LYS A 2 7.13 75.92 41.60
C LYS A 2 8.38 75.13 41.16
N LYS A 3 8.88 75.22 39.91
CA LYS A 3 8.59 76.17 38.79
C LYS A 3 9.18 75.62 37.46
N ASN A 4 8.56 75.92 36.32
CA ASN A 4 9.13 76.22 34.97
C ASN A 4 10.17 75.25 34.31
N SER A 5 10.39 75.17 32.99
CA SER A 5 9.66 75.48 31.72
C SER A 5 10.55 74.93 30.56
N SER A 6 10.35 75.06 29.24
CA SER A 6 9.39 75.76 28.35
C SER A 6 9.53 75.23 26.88
N LYS A 7 8.44 75.26 26.09
CA LYS A 7 8.28 75.71 24.67
C LYS A 7 9.39 75.40 23.60
N SER A 8 9.09 75.15 22.31
CA SER A 8 7.81 75.10 21.57
C SER A 8 7.95 74.57 20.12
N ASN A 9 6.84 74.02 19.60
CA ASN A 9 6.40 73.81 18.21
C ASN A 9 7.07 74.59 17.05
N ARG A 10 7.19 73.91 15.88
CA ARG A 10 6.54 74.20 14.57
C ARG A 10 7.05 73.18 13.52
N SER A 11 6.25 72.34 12.84
CA SER A 11 5.10 72.51 11.92
C SER A 11 5.50 72.61 10.43
N ASN A 12 4.70 72.00 9.55
CA ASN A 12 4.73 72.03 8.08
C ASN A 12 5.89 71.28 7.40
N SER A 13 5.72 70.68 6.21
CA SER A 13 4.52 70.44 5.38
C SER A 13 4.81 69.33 4.36
N GLY A 14 3.84 68.49 4.01
CA GLY A 14 4.01 67.47 2.97
C GLY A 14 4.05 68.03 1.55
N LYS A 15 4.53 67.21 0.59
CA LYS A 15 4.21 67.31 -0.84
C LYS A 15 4.51 65.99 -1.57
N ASN A 16 3.54 65.52 -2.36
CA ASN A 16 3.62 64.32 -3.20
C ASN A 16 4.40 64.58 -4.50
N ARG A 17 5.14 63.55 -4.99
CA ARG A 17 5.20 63.04 -6.39
C ARG A 17 6.24 61.89 -6.44
N VAL A 18 5.91 60.63 -6.75
CA VAL A 18 5.37 60.01 -8.00
C VAL A 18 6.48 59.60 -8.99
N ARG A 19 6.67 58.25 -9.12
CA ARG A 19 7.20 57.48 -10.29
C ARG A 19 8.68 57.76 -10.73
N THR A 20 9.47 56.85 -11.33
CA THR A 20 9.26 55.47 -11.86
C THR A 20 10.61 54.73 -12.09
N THR A 21 10.60 53.40 -11.97
CA THR A 21 11.41 52.37 -12.70
C THR A 21 12.95 52.42 -12.85
N ASN A 22 13.58 51.31 -12.41
CA ASN A 22 14.65 50.51 -13.05
C ASN A 22 16.00 51.16 -13.45
N VAL A 23 17.13 50.54 -13.03
CA VAL A 23 17.91 49.56 -13.84
C VAL A 23 19.15 49.03 -13.05
N ARG A 24 19.27 47.70 -13.00
CA ARG A 24 20.44 46.78 -12.87
C ARG A 24 21.75 47.14 -12.11
N ASN A 25 22.17 46.10 -11.37
CA ASN A 25 23.54 45.54 -11.21
C ASN A 25 24.67 46.40 -10.61
N THR A 26 25.03 46.03 -9.38
CA THR A 26 26.38 45.60 -8.95
C THR A 26 26.20 44.93 -7.57
N GLY A 27 26.81 43.80 -7.22
CA GLY A 27 27.88 43.06 -7.89
C GLY A 27 29.20 43.03 -7.10
N ALA A 28 29.20 43.32 -5.79
CA ALA A 28 30.41 43.35 -4.96
C ALA A 28 30.20 43.02 -3.46
N ASP A 29 29.11 43.44 -2.82
CA ASP A 29 29.06 43.60 -1.35
C ASP A 29 28.44 42.44 -0.55
N LEU A 30 28.85 41.18 -0.79
CA LEU A 30 28.21 40.01 -0.13
C LEU A 30 29.16 38.86 0.28
N ILE A 31 30.46 39.13 0.43
CA ILE A 31 31.49 38.10 0.68
C ILE A 31 32.26 38.29 2.02
N ASP A 32 32.34 39.50 2.59
CA ASP A 32 33.27 39.79 3.69
C ASP A 32 32.71 39.67 5.13
N ASP A 33 31.51 39.11 5.33
CA ASP A 33 30.87 39.06 6.66
C ASP A 33 30.41 37.64 7.08
N ILE A 34 31.20 36.61 6.73
CA ILE A 34 31.07 35.25 7.28
C ILE A 34 32.33 34.92 8.10
N SER A 35 32.28 35.24 9.39
CA SER A 35 33.29 34.76 10.34
C SER A 35 33.18 33.24 10.55
N ASP A 36 34.33 32.56 10.59
CA ASP A 36 34.48 31.08 10.54
C ASP A 36 34.02 30.35 11.84
N SER A 37 33.28 31.04 12.73
CA SER A 37 32.74 30.51 13.98
C SER A 37 31.29 30.03 13.88
N ASP A 38 30.42 30.72 13.14
CA ASP A 38 28.97 30.43 13.13
C ASP A 38 28.58 29.21 12.27
N PHE A 39 29.44 28.79 11.35
CA PHE A 39 29.21 27.57 10.58
C PHE A 39 29.45 26.29 11.39
N ARG A 40 30.33 26.33 12.42
CA ARG A 40 30.74 25.15 13.19
C ARG A 40 29.81 24.81 14.37
N SER A 41 29.15 25.79 14.97
CA SER A 41 28.16 25.59 16.04
C SER A 41 26.86 24.98 15.51
N SER A 42 26.33 25.56 14.43
CA SER A 42 24.94 25.39 14.04
C SER A 42 24.55 24.01 13.48
N PHE A 43 25.47 23.17 12.99
CA PHE A 43 25.12 21.81 12.56
C PHE A 43 25.02 20.84 13.74
N ARG A 44 25.90 20.97 14.73
CA ARG A 44 25.94 20.07 15.89
C ARG A 44 24.76 20.37 16.83
N GLU A 45 24.52 21.63 17.16
CA GLU A 45 23.43 22.03 18.06
C GLU A 45 22.06 21.61 17.48
N ARG A 46 21.78 21.96 16.22
CA ARG A 46 20.53 21.56 15.53
C ARG A 46 20.35 20.05 15.34
N MET A 47 21.40 19.22 15.49
CA MET A 47 21.25 17.76 15.45
C MET A 47 20.80 17.18 16.80
N PHE A 48 21.15 17.83 17.92
CA PHE A 48 21.05 17.26 19.27
C PHE A 48 20.06 17.94 20.21
N GLU A 49 19.63 19.18 19.97
CA GLU A 49 18.74 19.95 20.88
C GLU A 49 17.35 19.31 21.11
N ASP A 50 16.84 18.57 20.13
CA ASP A 50 15.43 18.13 20.07
C ASP A 50 15.18 16.73 20.70
N VAL A 51 16.20 16.12 21.33
CA VAL A 51 16.18 14.72 21.79
C VAL A 51 16.61 14.59 23.25
N GLU A 52 15.72 14.09 24.12
CA GLU A 52 16.03 13.79 25.53
C GLU A 52 16.86 12.50 25.69
N TRP A 53 18.13 12.54 25.27
CA TRP A 53 19.07 11.40 25.28
C TRP A 53 19.11 10.61 26.60
N LYS A 54 18.95 11.29 27.74
CA LYS A 54 18.90 10.66 29.07
C LYS A 54 17.79 9.60 29.21
N SER A 55 16.67 9.78 28.50
CA SER A 55 15.56 8.81 28.47
C SER A 55 15.80 7.64 27.51
N VAL A 56 16.63 7.85 26.48
CA VAL A 56 16.82 6.91 25.35
C VAL A 56 18.02 5.99 25.58
N ILE A 57 19.12 6.48 26.16
CA ILE A 57 20.38 5.73 26.33
C ILE A 57 20.20 4.38 27.07
N PRO A 58 19.51 4.29 28.23
CA PRO A 58 19.34 3.00 28.92
C PRO A 58 18.52 1.99 28.11
N ARG A 59 17.67 2.48 27.20
CA ARG A 59 16.81 1.67 26.35
C ARG A 59 17.54 1.20 25.09
N ILE A 60 18.48 1.98 24.56
CA ILE A 60 19.40 1.52 23.51
C ILE A 60 20.21 0.31 24.00
N LEU A 61 20.61 0.26 25.27
CA LEU A 61 21.27 -0.92 25.84
C LEU A 61 20.37 -2.17 25.85
N LEU A 62 19.05 -2.01 26.02
CA LEU A 62 18.11 -3.14 25.89
C LEU A 62 18.05 -3.69 24.45
N LEU A 63 18.34 -2.86 23.44
CA LEU A 63 18.45 -3.30 22.05
C LEU A 63 19.70 -4.18 21.80
N LEU A 64 20.62 -4.32 22.76
CA LEU A 64 21.68 -5.33 22.68
C LEU A 64 21.20 -6.72 23.14
N ALA A 65 20.07 -6.83 23.84
CA ALA A 65 19.56 -8.12 24.32
C ALA A 65 19.24 -9.12 23.18
N PRO A 66 18.67 -8.72 22.03
CA PRO A 66 18.55 -9.59 20.87
C PRO A 66 19.86 -10.23 20.40
N ALA A 67 21.01 -9.54 20.51
CA ALA A 67 22.30 -10.13 20.14
C ALA A 67 22.72 -11.26 21.09
N LEU A 68 22.47 -11.11 22.39
CA LEU A 68 22.67 -12.21 23.35
C LEU A 68 21.73 -13.39 23.04
N ILE A 69 20.47 -13.12 22.70
CA ILE A 69 19.49 -14.16 22.37
C ILE A 69 19.88 -14.86 21.05
N ALA A 70 20.30 -14.13 20.02
CA ALA A 70 20.77 -14.69 18.75
C ALA A 70 22.06 -15.51 18.91
N PHE A 71 22.97 -15.10 19.80
CA PHE A 71 24.16 -15.88 20.14
C PHE A 71 23.80 -17.19 20.86
N LEU A 72 22.91 -17.14 21.84
CA LEU A 72 22.40 -18.33 22.53
C LEU A 72 21.60 -19.25 21.58
N ALA A 73 20.85 -18.69 20.65
CA ALA A 73 20.15 -19.42 19.59
C ALA A 73 21.13 -20.13 18.64
N GLY A 74 22.18 -19.41 18.20
CA GLY A 74 23.25 -19.98 17.38
C GLY A 74 23.96 -21.16 18.04
N TYR A 75 24.13 -21.15 19.37
CA TYR A 75 24.71 -22.28 20.11
C TYR A 75 23.94 -23.60 19.92
N PHE A 76 22.61 -23.56 19.76
CA PHE A 76 21.81 -24.75 19.45
C PHE A 76 22.08 -25.31 18.04
N LEU A 77 22.57 -24.47 17.12
CA LEU A 77 22.96 -24.84 15.75
C LEU A 77 24.40 -25.40 15.64
N LYS A 78 25.12 -25.49 16.77
CA LYS A 78 26.46 -26.11 16.88
C LYS A 78 27.50 -25.52 15.92
N GLN A 79 27.77 -26.16 14.79
CA GLN A 79 28.83 -25.75 13.86
C GLN A 79 28.41 -24.47 13.10
N ASP A 80 27.13 -24.33 12.78
CA ASP A 80 26.58 -23.25 11.97
C ASP A 80 26.35 -21.94 12.75
N HIS A 81 26.77 -21.88 14.03
CA HIS A 81 26.50 -20.76 14.93
C HIS A 81 27.04 -19.41 14.42
N ALA A 82 28.21 -19.41 13.76
CA ALA A 82 28.86 -18.21 13.25
C ALA A 82 28.17 -17.68 11.98
N ASP A 83 27.78 -18.57 11.08
CA ASP A 83 27.03 -18.24 9.87
C ASP A 83 25.63 -17.72 10.24
N PHE A 84 24.93 -18.38 11.16
CA PHE A 84 23.66 -17.90 11.69
C PHE A 84 23.78 -16.52 12.34
N PHE A 85 24.76 -16.31 13.22
CA PHE A 85 24.92 -15.05 13.95
C PHE A 85 25.34 -13.90 13.03
N SER A 86 26.23 -14.14 12.06
CA SER A 86 26.64 -13.12 11.09
C SER A 86 25.50 -12.76 10.12
N TRP A 87 24.72 -13.75 9.68
CA TRP A 87 23.52 -13.53 8.87
C TRP A 87 22.46 -12.75 9.63
N TRP A 88 22.03 -13.21 10.81
CA TRP A 88 21.08 -12.46 11.65
C TRP A 88 21.61 -11.05 11.95
N GLY A 89 22.90 -10.91 12.26
CA GLY A 89 23.54 -9.62 12.51
C GLY A 89 23.42 -8.66 11.33
N LEU A 90 23.61 -9.13 10.09
CA LEU A 90 23.38 -8.34 8.88
C LEU A 90 21.91 -7.90 8.78
N LEU A 91 20.95 -8.82 8.97
CA LEU A 91 19.53 -8.48 8.92
C LEU A 91 19.13 -7.49 10.03
N TYR A 92 19.77 -7.60 11.19
CA TYR A 92 19.55 -6.74 12.35
C TYR A 92 20.02 -5.31 12.10
N ILE A 93 21.23 -5.11 11.57
CA ILE A 93 21.72 -3.76 11.21
C ILE A 93 20.91 -3.15 10.05
N TYR A 94 20.39 -3.98 9.13
CA TYR A 94 19.45 -3.52 8.10
C TYR A 94 18.16 -2.98 8.69
N GLY A 95 17.62 -3.65 9.72
CA GLY A 95 16.49 -3.15 10.49
C GLY A 95 16.75 -1.75 11.04
N TRP A 96 17.89 -1.54 11.71
CA TRP A 96 18.23 -0.22 12.26
C TRP A 96 18.59 0.84 11.23
N ALA A 97 19.19 0.48 10.09
CA ALA A 97 19.43 1.40 8.99
C ALA A 97 18.11 1.96 8.44
N ALA A 98 17.10 1.11 8.25
CA ALA A 98 15.79 1.49 7.72
C ALA A 98 14.78 1.99 8.78
N PHE A 99 15.00 1.72 10.08
CA PHE A 99 14.02 2.01 11.13
C PHE A 99 13.54 3.47 11.17
N PRO A 100 14.35 4.52 11.00
CA PRO A 100 13.83 5.89 10.92
C PRO A 100 12.84 6.14 9.77
N LEU A 101 13.03 5.48 8.62
CA LEU A 101 12.10 5.56 7.50
C LEU A 101 10.78 4.86 7.86
N THR A 102 10.82 3.63 8.36
CA THR A 102 9.58 2.95 8.76
C THR A 102 8.91 3.66 9.93
N ALA A 103 9.65 4.13 10.93
CA ALA A 103 9.13 4.93 12.04
C ALA A 103 8.43 6.21 11.56
N TYR A 104 8.92 6.89 10.51
CA TYR A 104 8.21 8.02 9.91
C TYR A 104 6.88 7.60 9.29
N PHE A 105 6.86 6.50 8.54
CA PHE A 105 5.65 6.01 7.87
C PHE A 105 4.65 5.38 8.85
N PHE A 106 5.09 4.60 9.83
CA PHE A 106 4.23 3.90 10.79
C PHE A 106 4.12 4.62 12.15
N ARG A 107 4.52 5.91 12.23
CA ARG A 107 4.37 6.75 13.44
C ARG A 107 2.97 6.67 14.05
N GLY A 108 2.92 6.50 15.35
CA GLY A 108 1.67 6.40 16.13
C GLY A 108 1.07 5.00 16.20
N PHE A 109 1.62 4.02 15.49
CA PHE A 109 1.32 2.59 15.70
C PHE A 109 2.37 1.93 16.60
N VAL A 110 2.04 0.77 17.16
CA VAL A 110 3.00 -0.08 17.89
C VAL A 110 4.23 -0.43 17.04
N SER A 111 5.36 -0.61 17.73
CA SER A 111 6.72 -0.81 17.21
C SER A 111 7.22 0.23 16.20
N ALA A 112 6.40 1.25 15.88
CA ALA A 112 6.60 2.18 14.77
C ALA A 112 6.98 1.50 13.44
N GLY A 113 6.47 0.28 13.19
CA GLY A 113 6.75 -0.48 11.97
C GLY A 113 8.17 -1.07 11.90
N TYR A 114 8.75 -1.45 13.04
CA TYR A 114 10.07 -2.10 13.07
C TYR A 114 10.07 -3.46 12.36
N GLY A 115 9.01 -4.28 12.49
CA GLY A 115 8.88 -5.56 11.79
C GLY A 115 9.01 -5.48 10.26
N PHE A 116 8.71 -4.32 9.66
CA PHE A 116 8.89 -4.07 8.22
C PHE A 116 10.30 -3.55 7.84
N SER A 117 11.07 -3.06 8.81
CA SER A 117 12.30 -2.29 8.57
C SER A 117 13.38 -3.07 7.81
N LYS A 118 13.62 -4.33 8.18
CA LYS A 118 14.64 -5.18 7.55
C LYS A 118 14.39 -5.33 6.06
N THR A 119 13.22 -5.83 5.70
CA THR A 119 12.76 -6.03 4.31
C THR A 119 12.76 -4.71 3.54
N PHE A 120 12.23 -3.63 4.14
CA PHE A 120 12.17 -2.31 3.51
C PHE A 120 13.58 -1.77 3.17
N GLY A 121 14.54 -1.91 4.09
CA GLY A 121 15.91 -1.49 3.87
C GLY A 121 16.64 -2.32 2.82
N ILE A 122 16.49 -3.65 2.88
CA ILE A 122 17.12 -4.56 1.93
C ILE A 122 16.65 -4.24 0.51
N LEU A 123 15.33 -4.20 0.27
CA LEU A 123 14.75 -3.93 -1.05
C LEU A 123 15.15 -2.57 -1.63
N LEU A 124 15.24 -1.52 -0.79
CA LEU A 124 15.78 -0.22 -1.23
C LEU A 124 17.23 -0.32 -1.69
N THR A 125 18.09 -1.04 -0.95
CA THR A 125 19.50 -1.18 -1.33
C THR A 125 19.71 -2.10 -2.53
N THR A 126 18.97 -3.21 -2.64
CA THR A 126 19.11 -4.15 -3.76
C THR A 126 18.62 -3.53 -5.06
N ALA A 127 17.53 -2.77 -5.06
CA ALA A 127 17.05 -2.03 -6.24
C ALA A 127 18.02 -0.91 -6.65
N SER A 128 18.61 -0.22 -5.66
CA SER A 128 19.62 0.81 -5.93
C SER A 128 20.88 0.21 -6.56
N VAL A 129 21.42 -0.88 -6.02
CA VAL A 129 22.61 -1.54 -6.58
C VAL A 129 22.31 -2.20 -7.92
N TRP A 130 21.12 -2.77 -8.10
CA TRP A 130 20.66 -3.30 -9.39
C TRP A 130 20.72 -2.21 -10.47
N LEU A 131 20.06 -1.07 -10.23
CA LEU A 131 20.02 0.05 -11.18
C LEU A 131 21.43 0.61 -11.47
N ILE A 132 22.25 0.81 -10.44
CA ILE A 132 23.59 1.40 -10.57
C ILE A 132 24.56 0.46 -11.31
N ALA A 133 24.50 -0.85 -11.05
CA ALA A 133 25.31 -1.84 -11.75
C ALA A 133 24.85 -2.04 -13.19
N TYR A 134 23.53 -2.09 -13.43
CA TYR A 134 22.96 -2.22 -14.77
C TYR A 134 23.31 -1.03 -15.68
N LEU A 135 23.31 0.19 -15.14
CA LEU A 135 23.71 1.40 -15.86
C LEU A 135 25.24 1.53 -16.04
N GLY A 136 26.04 0.58 -15.55
CA GLY A 136 27.51 0.62 -15.65
C GLY A 136 28.17 1.76 -14.87
N ILE A 137 27.46 2.41 -13.93
CA ILE A 137 27.98 3.55 -13.16
C ILE A 137 29.08 3.10 -12.19
N PHE A 138 28.89 1.91 -11.59
CA PHE A 138 29.98 1.13 -11.01
C PHE A 138 30.07 -0.19 -11.76
N ASN A 139 31.27 -0.53 -12.25
CA ASN A 139 31.54 -1.70 -13.10
C ASN A 139 31.27 -3.08 -12.44
N ALA A 140 30.72 -3.14 -11.23
CA ALA A 140 30.66 -4.35 -10.42
C ALA A 140 29.57 -4.33 -9.32
N PHE A 141 28.59 -5.26 -9.42
CA PHE A 141 27.82 -5.82 -8.31
C PHE A 141 28.76 -6.56 -7.35
N SER A 142 29.50 -5.77 -6.57
CA SER A 142 30.61 -6.19 -5.72
C SER A 142 30.32 -5.90 -4.25
N ARG A 143 31.02 -6.61 -3.36
CA ARG A 143 30.89 -6.45 -1.90
C ARG A 143 31.02 -4.99 -1.42
N PRO A 144 31.97 -4.16 -1.91
CA PRO A 144 32.07 -2.75 -1.50
C PRO A 144 30.87 -1.90 -1.93
N VAL A 145 30.34 -2.11 -3.14
CA VAL A 145 29.16 -1.38 -3.64
C VAL A 145 27.90 -1.72 -2.83
N CYS A 146 27.76 -2.98 -2.40
CA CYS A 146 26.67 -3.40 -1.52
C CYS A 146 26.76 -2.70 -0.14
N TRP A 147 27.93 -2.68 0.48
CA TRP A 147 28.14 -1.95 1.73
C TRP A 147 27.96 -0.43 1.57
N LEU A 148 28.39 0.17 0.46
CA LEU A 148 28.15 1.57 0.15
C LEU A 148 26.64 1.88 0.10
N ALA A 149 25.84 1.04 -0.57
CA ALA A 149 24.39 1.20 -0.61
C ALA A 149 23.74 1.11 0.78
N PHE A 150 24.19 0.16 1.62
CA PHE A 150 23.78 0.08 3.03
C PHE A 150 24.09 1.36 3.81
N PHE A 151 25.32 1.89 3.72
CA PHE A 151 25.69 3.13 4.41
C PHE A 151 24.92 4.35 3.87
N MET A 152 24.69 4.42 2.56
CA MET A 152 23.87 5.48 1.96
C MET A 152 22.41 5.44 2.44
N LEU A 153 21.81 4.24 2.57
CA LEU A 153 20.50 4.07 3.20
C LEU A 153 20.52 4.55 4.66
N ALA A 154 21.49 4.11 5.45
CA ALA A 154 21.60 4.49 6.87
C ALA A 154 21.77 6.01 7.03
N ILE A 155 22.63 6.64 6.23
CA ILE A 155 22.83 8.10 6.21
C ILE A 155 21.53 8.80 5.81
N PHE A 156 20.90 8.43 4.70
CA PHE A 156 19.64 9.04 4.26
C PHE A 156 18.53 8.95 5.32
N SER A 157 18.40 7.78 5.92
CA SER A 157 17.40 7.44 6.94
C SER A 157 17.62 8.22 8.26
N TRP A 158 18.84 8.25 8.79
CA TRP A 158 19.16 8.88 10.08
C TRP A 158 19.49 10.38 9.99
N CYS A 159 20.02 10.88 8.88
CA CYS A 159 20.33 12.31 8.73
C CYS A 159 19.08 13.15 8.40
N THR A 160 18.06 12.56 7.77
CA THR A 160 16.79 13.24 7.48
C THR A 160 16.07 13.62 8.79
N PRO A 161 15.77 14.91 9.06
CA PRO A 161 15.25 15.32 10.37
C PRO A 161 13.89 14.72 10.74
N LYS A 162 12.98 14.55 9.76
CA LYS A 162 11.63 14.03 9.97
C LYS A 162 11.61 12.55 10.39
N THR A 163 12.49 11.75 9.79
CA THR A 163 12.65 10.31 10.07
C THR A 163 13.40 10.10 11.38
N ARG A 164 14.51 10.82 11.61
CA ARG A 164 15.24 10.83 12.88
C ARG A 164 14.34 11.16 14.06
N LYS A 165 13.51 12.21 13.95
CA LYS A 165 12.56 12.59 15.00
C LYS A 165 11.50 11.52 15.27
N ALA A 166 11.02 10.83 14.23
CA ALA A 166 10.08 9.72 14.38
C ALA A 166 10.72 8.51 15.09
N ALA A 167 11.96 8.13 14.72
CA ALA A 167 12.73 7.07 15.40
C ALA A 167 12.92 7.36 16.90
N PHE A 168 13.43 8.55 17.25
CA PHE A 168 13.61 8.91 18.66
C PHE A 168 12.29 9.02 19.42
N THR A 169 11.21 9.47 18.78
CA THR A 169 9.87 9.45 19.41
C THR A 169 9.43 8.02 19.72
N ALA A 170 9.64 7.07 18.80
CA ALA A 170 9.32 5.66 19.05
C ALA A 170 10.18 5.05 20.17
N LEU A 171 11.49 5.32 20.19
CA LEU A 171 12.42 4.87 21.25
C LEU A 171 12.23 5.62 22.59
N SER A 172 11.48 6.73 22.59
CA SER A 172 11.07 7.42 23.82
C SER A 172 9.89 6.73 24.54
N ASP A 173 9.26 5.72 23.93
CA ASP A 173 8.16 4.94 24.52
C ASP A 173 8.59 3.50 24.89
N ASN A 174 8.47 3.15 26.17
CA ASN A 174 8.70 1.80 26.68
C ASN A 174 7.81 0.75 25.99
N SER A 175 6.58 1.09 25.62
CA SER A 175 5.65 0.15 24.97
C SER A 175 6.15 -0.20 23.57
N ASN A 176 6.59 0.80 22.79
CA ASN A 176 7.17 0.56 21.47
C ASN A 176 8.44 -0.29 21.53
N ILE A 177 9.35 -0.03 22.48
CA ILE A 177 10.56 -0.85 22.66
C ILE A 177 10.22 -2.28 23.05
N ALA A 178 9.24 -2.49 23.94
CA ALA A 178 8.78 -3.85 24.27
C ALA A 178 8.23 -4.60 23.04
N HIS A 179 7.50 -3.91 22.15
CA HIS A 179 7.04 -4.50 20.89
C HIS A 179 8.19 -4.75 19.89
N ILE A 180 9.15 -3.83 19.74
CA ILE A 180 10.36 -3.99 18.91
C ILE A 180 11.17 -5.22 19.35
N LEU A 181 11.43 -5.34 20.66
CA LEU A 181 12.14 -6.48 21.24
C LEU A 181 11.37 -7.78 21.05
N TRP A 182 10.04 -7.76 21.19
CA TRP A 182 9.21 -8.94 20.96
C TRP A 182 9.21 -9.38 19.49
N GLU A 183 9.06 -8.44 18.55
CA GLU A 183 9.18 -8.71 17.11
C GLU A 183 10.55 -9.33 16.76
N GLU A 184 11.63 -8.81 17.36
CA GLU A 184 12.97 -9.36 17.16
C GLU A 184 13.16 -10.75 17.78
N MET A 185 12.69 -10.96 19.01
CA MET A 185 12.75 -12.27 19.67
C MET A 185 11.96 -13.32 18.88
N LEU A 186 10.79 -12.95 18.34
CA LEU A 186 9.97 -13.81 17.49
C LEU A 186 10.68 -14.09 16.15
N PHE A 187 11.32 -13.09 15.54
CA PHE A 187 12.12 -13.27 14.33
C PHE A 187 13.30 -14.24 14.55
N ILE A 188 14.07 -14.04 15.62
CA ILE A 188 15.19 -14.93 15.99
C ILE A 188 14.67 -16.34 16.23
N ALA A 189 13.61 -16.51 17.03
CA ALA A 189 13.07 -17.83 17.33
C ALA A 189 12.63 -18.59 16.07
N ILE A 190 11.91 -17.93 15.17
CA ILE A 190 11.45 -18.51 13.90
C ILE A 190 12.63 -18.84 12.99
N LEU A 191 13.56 -17.91 12.80
CA LEU A 191 14.75 -18.13 11.99
C LEU A 191 15.58 -19.30 12.53
N THR A 192 15.74 -19.41 13.85
CA THR A 192 16.47 -20.50 14.51
C THR A 192 15.81 -21.86 14.26
N VAL A 193 14.48 -21.95 14.42
CA VAL A 193 13.73 -23.19 14.16
C VAL A 193 13.83 -23.59 12.69
N LEU A 194 13.69 -22.64 11.76
CA LEU A 194 13.82 -22.89 10.33
C LEU A 194 15.25 -23.32 9.94
N CYS A 195 16.28 -22.66 10.48
CA CYS A 195 17.68 -23.04 10.26
C CYS A 195 18.00 -24.41 10.86
N PHE A 196 17.47 -24.74 12.05
CA PHE A 196 17.61 -26.07 12.63
C PHE A 196 16.99 -27.15 11.74
N CYS A 197 15.73 -26.97 11.31
CA CYS A 197 15.05 -27.90 10.42
C CYS A 197 15.78 -28.07 9.08
N LYS A 198 16.26 -26.97 8.48
CA LYS A 198 16.98 -27.00 7.20
C LYS A 198 18.39 -27.60 7.34
N GLY A 199 19.08 -27.36 8.46
CA GLY A 199 20.39 -27.92 8.77
C GLY A 199 20.42 -29.45 8.93
N VAL A 200 19.28 -30.08 9.22
CA VAL A 200 19.15 -31.56 9.19
C VAL A 200 19.12 -32.10 7.76
N PHE A 201 18.55 -31.35 6.80
CA PHE A 201 18.47 -31.73 5.39
C PHE A 201 18.91 -30.58 4.45
N PRO A 202 20.21 -30.19 4.47
CA PRO A 202 20.72 -29.02 3.75
C PRO A 202 21.00 -29.30 2.26
N ILE A 203 20.68 -30.50 1.77
CA ILE A 203 21.01 -30.98 0.43
C ILE A 203 20.23 -30.16 -0.63
N ILE A 204 20.98 -29.51 -1.52
CA ILE A 204 20.46 -28.69 -2.61
C ILE A 204 20.25 -29.59 -3.85
N ASN A 205 19.29 -30.52 -3.76
CA ASN A 205 18.94 -31.45 -4.83
C ASN A 205 17.42 -31.69 -4.87
N GLY A 206 16.91 -32.00 -6.06
CA GLY A 206 15.48 -32.18 -6.35
C GLY A 206 14.74 -30.87 -6.64
N GLU A 207 13.66 -30.98 -7.43
CA GLU A 207 12.84 -29.86 -7.92
C GLU A 207 13.71 -28.72 -8.46
N GLU A 208 13.31 -27.46 -8.24
CA GLU A 208 14.03 -26.28 -8.73
C GLU A 208 15.20 -25.84 -7.83
N LYS A 209 15.58 -26.60 -6.81
CA LYS A 209 16.62 -26.18 -5.85
C LYS A 209 17.96 -25.92 -6.50
N PHE A 210 18.37 -26.85 -7.36
CA PHE A 210 19.61 -26.76 -8.11
C PHE A 210 19.59 -25.56 -9.07
N MET A 211 18.44 -25.27 -9.69
CA MET A 211 18.28 -24.13 -10.59
C MET A 211 18.49 -22.81 -9.83
N ASN A 212 17.74 -22.62 -8.75
CA ASN A 212 17.81 -21.42 -7.91
C ASN A 212 19.22 -21.23 -7.30
N TYR A 213 19.89 -22.32 -6.91
CA TYR A 213 21.27 -22.29 -6.46
C TYR A 213 22.27 -21.90 -7.55
N ALA A 214 22.10 -22.42 -8.78
CA ALA A 214 22.96 -22.07 -9.91
C ALA A 214 22.84 -20.58 -10.28
N PHE A 215 21.64 -20.00 -10.23
CA PHE A 215 21.44 -18.55 -10.38
C PHE A 215 22.20 -17.76 -9.31
N MET A 216 22.03 -18.10 -8.02
CA MET A 216 22.77 -17.44 -6.93
C MET A 216 24.28 -17.59 -7.11
N ASN A 217 24.77 -18.77 -7.52
CA ASN A 217 26.19 -19.02 -7.69
C ASN A 217 26.78 -18.28 -8.90
N SER A 218 26.02 -18.11 -9.99
CA SER A 218 26.40 -17.27 -11.13
C SER A 218 26.59 -15.82 -10.69
N MET A 219 25.59 -15.26 -9.99
CA MET A 219 25.63 -13.89 -9.44
C MET A 219 26.68 -13.69 -8.34
N ASN A 220 27.06 -14.73 -7.59
CA ASN A 220 28.11 -14.62 -6.58
C ASN A 220 29.51 -14.62 -7.23
N ARG A 221 29.70 -15.39 -8.31
CA ARG A 221 30.98 -15.51 -9.04
C ARG A 221 31.25 -14.37 -10.03
N PHE A 222 30.21 -13.76 -10.60
CA PHE A 222 30.34 -12.65 -11.53
C PHE A 222 29.82 -11.35 -10.90
N ASP A 223 30.51 -10.25 -11.17
CA ASP A 223 30.12 -8.92 -10.70
C ASP A 223 29.32 -8.12 -11.75
N GLY A 224 29.06 -8.67 -12.94
CA GLY A 224 28.19 -8.04 -13.94
C GLY A 224 26.70 -8.29 -13.68
N LEU A 225 25.86 -7.28 -13.92
CA LEU A 225 24.41 -7.43 -14.07
C LEU A 225 23.99 -6.87 -15.46
N PRO A 226 23.03 -7.49 -16.18
CA PRO A 226 22.26 -8.68 -15.80
C PRO A 226 23.13 -9.93 -15.67
N ALA A 227 22.68 -10.87 -14.86
CA ALA A 227 23.44 -12.07 -14.52
C ALA A 227 23.51 -13.04 -15.70
N LYS A 228 24.68 -13.67 -15.88
CA LYS A 228 24.91 -14.67 -16.93
C LYS A 228 24.14 -15.95 -16.65
N ASP A 229 23.54 -16.51 -17.70
CA ASP A 229 22.86 -17.80 -17.59
C ASP A 229 23.87 -18.94 -17.33
N PRO A 230 23.64 -19.81 -16.33
CA PRO A 230 24.58 -20.87 -15.99
C PRO A 230 24.46 -22.12 -16.90
N TRP A 231 23.44 -22.22 -17.76
CA TRP A 231 23.30 -23.28 -18.78
C TRP A 231 23.58 -22.77 -20.20
N LEU A 232 23.23 -21.52 -20.51
CA LEU A 232 23.39 -20.91 -21.84
C LEU A 232 24.54 -19.89 -21.87
N ALA A 233 25.76 -20.40 -22.05
CA ALA A 233 26.98 -19.62 -21.96
C ALA A 233 27.05 -18.47 -22.98
N GLY A 234 27.06 -17.23 -22.48
CA GLY A 234 27.09 -16.00 -23.28
C GLY A 234 25.85 -15.12 -23.07
N GLU A 235 24.72 -15.75 -22.75
CA GLU A 235 23.42 -15.09 -22.60
C GLU A 235 23.12 -14.66 -21.15
N SER A 236 22.08 -13.86 -20.98
CA SER A 236 21.52 -13.50 -19.67
C SER A 236 20.42 -14.47 -19.21
N ILE A 237 20.24 -14.60 -17.90
CA ILE A 237 19.13 -15.39 -17.31
C ILE A 237 17.78 -14.78 -17.75
N ASN A 238 16.99 -15.54 -18.50
CA ASN A 238 15.63 -15.18 -18.92
C ASN A 238 14.59 -15.83 -17.98
N TYR A 239 14.59 -15.39 -16.71
CA TYR A 239 13.72 -15.94 -15.65
C TYR A 239 13.46 -14.89 -14.55
N TYR A 240 12.46 -15.09 -13.69
CA TYR A 240 12.24 -14.25 -12.51
C TYR A 240 13.29 -14.50 -11.41
N TYR A 241 14.49 -13.92 -11.56
CA TYR A 241 15.62 -14.16 -10.64
C TYR A 241 15.89 -13.03 -9.61
N TYR A 242 15.05 -11.97 -9.54
CA TYR A 242 15.34 -10.85 -8.63
C TYR A 242 15.30 -11.24 -7.14
N GLY A 243 14.48 -12.20 -6.75
CA GLY A 243 14.46 -12.70 -5.36
C GLY A 243 15.77 -13.39 -4.98
N GLN A 244 16.30 -14.20 -5.89
CA GLN A 244 17.57 -14.90 -5.79
C GLN A 244 18.74 -13.90 -5.82
N TYR A 245 18.63 -12.82 -6.60
CA TYR A 245 19.56 -11.68 -6.56
C TYR A 245 19.54 -10.97 -5.20
N MET A 246 18.37 -10.66 -4.64
CA MET A 246 18.22 -10.03 -3.32
C MET A 246 18.94 -10.84 -2.22
N PHE A 247 18.83 -12.16 -2.26
CA PHE A 247 19.55 -13.03 -1.33
C PHE A 247 21.04 -13.17 -1.65
N THR A 248 21.44 -13.23 -2.93
CA THR A 248 22.85 -13.26 -3.33
C THR A 248 23.58 -11.98 -2.91
N TYR A 249 22.91 -10.83 -2.95
CA TYR A 249 23.41 -9.56 -2.44
C TYR A 249 23.80 -9.66 -0.95
N LEU A 250 22.97 -10.29 -0.11
CA LEU A 250 23.25 -10.49 1.31
C LEU A 250 24.42 -11.48 1.52
N VAL A 251 24.44 -12.58 0.76
CA VAL A 251 25.55 -13.55 0.74
C VAL A 251 26.88 -12.88 0.37
N LYS A 252 26.89 -12.05 -0.70
CA LYS A 252 28.07 -11.31 -1.17
C LYS A 252 28.51 -10.22 -0.18
N MET A 253 27.60 -9.59 0.57
CA MET A 253 27.95 -8.65 1.66
C MET A 253 28.74 -9.31 2.80
N LEU A 254 28.36 -10.53 3.19
CA LEU A 254 29.04 -11.31 4.23
C LEU A 254 30.29 -12.04 3.70
N GLY A 255 30.31 -12.36 2.40
CA GLY A 255 31.35 -13.21 1.80
C GLY A 255 31.18 -14.68 2.18
N MET A 256 29.93 -15.12 2.39
CA MET A 256 29.62 -16.52 2.69
C MET A 256 29.67 -17.38 1.43
N ASN A 257 29.93 -18.68 1.60
CA ASN A 257 29.77 -19.66 0.53
C ASN A 257 28.30 -19.71 0.09
N THR A 258 28.08 -19.85 -1.23
CA THR A 258 26.73 -19.90 -1.80
C THR A 258 25.90 -21.04 -1.22
N GLU A 259 26.50 -22.19 -0.88
CA GLU A 259 25.80 -23.37 -0.33
C GLU A 259 25.14 -23.12 1.04
N VAL A 260 25.84 -22.43 1.95
CA VAL A 260 25.31 -22.03 3.26
C VAL A 260 24.33 -20.88 3.07
N GLY A 261 24.73 -19.90 2.24
CA GLY A 261 23.92 -18.75 1.87
C GLY A 261 22.54 -19.12 1.33
N TYR A 262 22.45 -20.12 0.46
CA TYR A 262 21.19 -20.62 -0.10
C TYR A 262 20.25 -21.16 0.99
N ASN A 263 20.77 -22.01 1.87
CA ASN A 263 19.99 -22.65 2.93
C ASN A 263 19.43 -21.62 3.93
N ILE A 264 20.25 -20.66 4.38
CA ILE A 264 19.80 -19.61 5.31
C ILE A 264 18.93 -18.53 4.63
N SER A 265 19.12 -18.29 3.33
CA SER A 265 18.24 -17.45 2.52
C SER A 265 16.82 -18.03 2.47
N MET A 266 16.68 -19.35 2.29
CA MET A 266 15.36 -19.99 2.32
C MET A 266 14.67 -19.82 3.68
N CYS A 267 15.38 -20.00 4.79
CA CYS A 267 14.84 -19.74 6.13
C CYS A 267 14.39 -18.27 6.29
N THR A 268 15.14 -17.34 5.70
CA THR A 268 14.84 -15.89 5.75
C THR A 268 13.66 -15.51 4.88
N ALA A 269 13.50 -16.13 3.70
CA ALA A 269 12.37 -15.97 2.80
C ALA A 269 11.02 -16.38 3.44
N ILE A 270 11.05 -17.12 4.54
CA ILE A 270 9.87 -17.53 5.33
C ILE A 270 9.73 -16.68 6.60
N ALA A 271 10.84 -16.38 7.28
CA ALA A 271 10.84 -15.56 8.49
C ALA A 271 10.43 -14.09 8.21
N PHE A 272 10.81 -13.52 7.06
CA PHE A 272 10.42 -12.15 6.68
C PHE A 272 8.92 -12.00 6.40
N PRO A 273 8.24 -12.86 5.60
CA PRO A 273 6.80 -12.80 5.46
C PRO A 273 6.07 -13.04 6.79
N PHE A 274 6.52 -13.99 7.63
CA PHE A 274 5.90 -14.22 8.93
C PHE A 274 5.88 -12.95 9.80
N ILE A 275 7.02 -12.28 9.96
CA ILE A 275 7.11 -11.08 10.79
C ILE A 275 6.41 -9.87 10.16
N SER A 276 6.39 -9.79 8.83
CA SER A 276 5.61 -8.76 8.11
C SER A 276 4.10 -8.95 8.31
N ALA A 277 3.61 -10.19 8.22
CA ALA A 277 2.23 -10.54 8.53
C ALA A 277 1.88 -10.35 10.02
N TYR A 278 2.82 -10.66 10.93
CA TYR A 278 2.68 -10.38 12.35
C TYR A 278 2.49 -8.87 12.63
N ALA A 279 3.36 -8.04 12.05
CA ALA A 279 3.27 -6.59 12.17
C ALA A 279 1.98 -6.03 11.54
N LEU A 280 1.51 -6.58 10.41
CA LEU A 280 0.20 -6.25 9.82
C LEU A 280 -0.97 -6.59 10.76
N GLY A 281 -0.95 -7.77 11.38
CA GLY A 281 -1.98 -8.19 12.34
C GLY A 281 -2.06 -7.25 13.54
N GLN A 282 -0.92 -6.83 14.08
CA GLN A 282 -0.86 -5.80 15.11
C GLN A 282 -1.37 -4.43 14.62
N LEU A 283 -0.92 -4.00 13.43
CA LEU A 283 -1.29 -2.73 12.81
C LEU A 283 -2.81 -2.58 12.66
N PHE A 284 -3.51 -3.64 12.24
CA PHE A 284 -4.96 -3.65 12.11
C PHE A 284 -5.69 -3.53 13.45
N ILE A 285 -5.25 -4.26 14.49
CA ILE A 285 -5.84 -4.14 15.82
C ILE A 285 -5.56 -2.76 16.44
N ASP A 286 -4.36 -2.22 16.25
CA ASP A 286 -4.01 -0.92 16.81
C ASP A 286 -4.76 0.23 16.13
N ALA A 287 -4.94 0.16 14.80
CA ALA A 287 -5.81 1.06 14.04
C ALA A 287 -7.29 1.03 14.51
N LEU A 288 -7.77 -0.09 15.04
CA LEU A 288 -9.09 -0.17 15.67
C LEU A 288 -9.09 0.49 17.06
N ARG A 289 -8.09 0.20 17.90
CA ARG A 289 -7.96 0.75 19.27
C ARG A 289 -7.84 2.26 19.31
N GLN A 290 -7.27 2.87 18.28
CA GLN A 290 -7.17 4.33 18.16
C GLN A 290 -8.53 5.02 17.88
N LYS A 291 -9.61 4.26 17.58
CA LYS A 291 -10.96 4.80 17.42
C LYS A 291 -11.68 4.88 18.78
N LYS A 292 -12.17 6.07 19.13
CA LYS A 292 -12.85 6.37 20.40
C LYS A 292 -13.98 5.41 20.77
N ASP A 293 -14.74 4.96 19.78
CA ASP A 293 -15.93 4.11 19.97
C ASP A 293 -15.59 2.61 20.05
N CYS A 294 -14.30 2.24 19.99
CA CYS A 294 -13.84 0.86 19.86
C CYS A 294 -12.91 0.47 21.01
N GLN A 295 -13.47 -0.08 22.09
CA GLN A 295 -12.71 -0.54 23.26
C GLN A 295 -12.15 -1.95 23.04
N VAL A 296 -11.07 -2.05 22.25
CA VAL A 296 -10.34 -3.32 22.05
C VAL A 296 -9.16 -3.40 23.02
N SER A 297 -9.05 -4.54 23.72
CA SER A 297 -7.98 -4.79 24.68
C SER A 297 -6.60 -4.86 24.00
N LYS A 298 -5.57 -4.31 24.64
CA LYS A 298 -4.18 -4.38 24.14
C LYS A 298 -3.65 -5.82 24.03
N HIS A 299 -4.23 -6.76 24.77
CA HIS A 299 -3.85 -8.17 24.74
C HIS A 299 -4.16 -8.87 23.41
N TYR A 300 -5.04 -8.30 22.57
CA TYR A 300 -5.33 -8.83 21.24
C TYR A 300 -4.25 -8.55 20.19
N LEU A 301 -3.33 -7.59 20.41
CA LEU A 301 -2.26 -7.28 19.45
C LEU A 301 -1.36 -8.50 19.16
N PRO A 302 -0.66 -9.09 20.16
CA PRO A 302 0.22 -10.23 19.89
C PRO A 302 -0.55 -11.45 19.37
N PHE A 303 -1.81 -11.65 19.80
CA PHE A 303 -2.66 -12.72 19.29
C PHE A 303 -3.01 -12.54 17.81
N ALA A 304 -3.45 -11.35 17.40
CA ALA A 304 -3.76 -11.06 16.00
C ALA A 304 -2.52 -11.10 15.10
N GLY A 305 -1.36 -10.66 15.61
CA GLY A 305 -0.09 -10.82 14.92
C GLY A 305 0.29 -12.29 14.73
N LEU A 306 0.25 -13.10 15.79
CA LEU A 306 0.54 -14.54 15.69
C LEU A 306 -0.43 -15.25 14.74
N LEU A 307 -1.73 -14.94 14.84
CA LEU A 307 -2.74 -15.48 13.94
C LEU A 307 -2.46 -15.09 12.48
N ALA A 308 -2.15 -13.83 12.20
CA ALA A 308 -1.80 -13.38 10.85
C ALA A 308 -0.54 -14.08 10.32
N GLY A 309 0.56 -14.14 11.10
CA GLY A 309 1.78 -14.83 10.71
C GLY A 309 1.56 -16.33 10.42
N CYS A 310 0.84 -17.03 11.29
CA CYS A 310 0.52 -18.44 11.09
C CYS A 310 -0.44 -18.67 9.91
N CYS A 311 -1.47 -17.84 9.74
CA CYS A 311 -2.39 -17.98 8.61
C CYS A 311 -1.71 -17.65 7.27
N THR A 312 -0.80 -16.69 7.21
CA THR A 312 -0.06 -16.40 5.97
C THR A 312 0.96 -17.48 5.62
N MET A 313 1.61 -18.12 6.62
CA MET A 313 2.73 -19.05 6.35
C MET A 313 2.41 -20.54 6.46
N ILE A 314 1.35 -20.93 7.17
CA ILE A 314 1.02 -22.33 7.48
C ILE A 314 -0.29 -22.75 6.81
N PHE A 315 -1.26 -21.85 6.65
CA PHE A 315 -2.53 -22.22 6.02
C PHE A 315 -2.36 -22.29 4.50
N GLY A 316 -2.98 -23.31 3.90
CA GLY A 316 -3.07 -23.50 2.46
C GLY A 316 -4.53 -23.48 2.00
N ASN A 317 -4.79 -24.03 0.82
CA ASN A 317 -6.16 -24.18 0.32
C ASN A 317 -7.01 -25.11 1.20
N SER A 318 -8.33 -25.13 0.96
CA SER A 318 -9.28 -25.88 1.81
C SER A 318 -9.29 -27.41 1.53
N HIS A 319 -8.45 -27.93 0.63
CA HIS A 319 -8.41 -29.36 0.26
C HIS A 319 -8.09 -30.25 1.47
N SER A 320 -7.04 -29.92 2.22
CA SER A 320 -6.65 -30.69 3.42
C SER A 320 -7.75 -30.77 4.49
N PHE A 321 -8.61 -29.75 4.60
CA PHE A 321 -9.76 -29.76 5.52
C PHE A 321 -10.89 -30.71 5.08
N PHE A 322 -10.92 -31.11 3.81
CA PHE A 322 -11.96 -31.94 3.22
C PHE A 322 -11.51 -33.39 2.97
N TYR A 323 -10.22 -33.61 2.69
CA TYR A 323 -9.67 -34.91 2.29
C TYR A 323 -8.93 -35.65 3.41
N ASP A 324 -8.58 -35.00 4.52
CA ASP A 324 -8.14 -35.69 5.72
C ASP A 324 -9.35 -36.38 6.40
N GLU A 325 -9.37 -37.71 6.44
CA GLU A 325 -10.42 -38.53 7.08
C GLU A 325 -10.66 -38.19 8.56
N GLN A 326 -9.65 -37.65 9.25
CA GLN A 326 -9.76 -37.27 10.65
C GLN A 326 -10.44 -35.90 10.82
N SER A 327 -10.41 -35.06 9.79
CA SER A 327 -10.92 -33.69 9.80
C SER A 327 -12.44 -33.61 10.03
N PHE A 328 -12.89 -32.43 10.48
CA PHE A 328 -14.31 -32.12 10.58
C PHE A 328 -14.97 -31.93 9.20
N GLY A 329 -14.24 -31.39 8.22
CA GLY A 329 -14.77 -31.15 6.89
C GLY A 329 -15.06 -32.43 6.11
N ASN A 330 -14.18 -33.43 6.20
CA ASN A 330 -14.43 -34.76 5.62
C ASN A 330 -15.72 -35.39 6.17
N LYS A 331 -15.89 -35.40 7.50
CA LYS A 331 -17.12 -35.87 8.18
C LYS A 331 -18.37 -35.09 7.76
N MET A 332 -18.22 -33.82 7.41
CA MET A 332 -19.30 -32.97 6.88
C MET A 332 -19.63 -33.25 5.41
N LEU A 333 -18.67 -33.71 4.59
CA LEU A 333 -18.89 -34.08 3.19
C LEU A 333 -19.68 -35.37 3.02
N PHE A 334 -19.52 -36.35 3.91
CA PHE A 334 -20.31 -37.59 3.90
C PHE A 334 -21.81 -37.42 4.22
N TRP A 335 -22.28 -36.18 4.45
CA TRP A 335 -23.70 -35.89 4.41
C TRP A 335 -24.26 -36.09 3.00
N LYS A 336 -25.27 -36.96 2.84
CA LYS A 336 -25.97 -37.31 1.58
C LYS A 336 -26.53 -36.14 0.75
N ILE A 337 -26.40 -34.91 1.23
CA ILE A 337 -26.74 -33.68 0.49
C ILE A 337 -25.63 -33.29 -0.49
N TRP A 338 -24.36 -33.58 -0.16
CA TRP A 338 -23.20 -33.17 -0.95
C TRP A 338 -22.96 -34.08 -2.14
N SER A 339 -22.99 -35.40 -1.96
CA SER A 339 -22.92 -36.34 -3.08
C SER A 339 -24.05 -36.14 -4.11
N LYS A 340 -25.22 -35.67 -3.68
CA LYS A 340 -26.32 -35.24 -4.58
C LYS A 340 -26.04 -33.95 -5.36
N LEU A 341 -25.09 -33.12 -4.92
CA LEU A 341 -24.61 -31.92 -5.61
C LEU A 341 -23.39 -32.22 -6.50
N GLY A 342 -23.04 -33.49 -6.71
CA GLY A 342 -21.85 -33.90 -7.48
C GLY A 342 -20.54 -33.73 -6.71
N ILE A 343 -20.60 -33.60 -5.39
CA ILE A 343 -19.44 -33.51 -4.51
C ILE A 343 -19.06 -34.93 -4.08
N ASP A 344 -18.15 -35.56 -4.82
CA ASP A 344 -17.60 -36.89 -4.55
C ASP A 344 -16.07 -36.83 -4.47
N VAL A 345 -15.54 -37.07 -3.27
CA VAL A 345 -14.10 -36.99 -2.98
C VAL A 345 -13.35 -38.30 -3.25
N GLY A 346 -14.06 -39.38 -3.60
CA GLY A 346 -13.48 -40.72 -3.73
C GLY A 346 -13.02 -41.33 -2.40
N GLU A 347 -12.33 -42.47 -2.48
CA GLU A 347 -11.68 -43.10 -1.32
C GLU A 347 -10.29 -42.49 -1.09
N THR A 348 -10.11 -41.86 0.07
CA THR A 348 -8.89 -41.14 0.44
C THR A 348 -7.88 -42.02 1.17
N GLY A 349 -7.28 -42.97 0.45
CA GLY A 349 -6.11 -43.70 0.98
C GLY A 349 -5.02 -42.72 1.46
N ASN A 350 -4.40 -43.01 2.61
CA ASN A 350 -3.31 -42.26 3.29
C ASN A 350 -3.02 -40.85 2.72
N PHE A 351 -3.87 -39.88 3.03
CA PHE A 351 -3.71 -38.50 2.58
C PHE A 351 -2.37 -37.90 3.02
N PHE A 352 -1.60 -37.38 2.06
CA PHE A 352 -0.38 -36.61 2.31
C PHE A 352 -0.62 -35.14 1.95
N TYR A 353 -0.31 -34.23 2.87
CA TYR A 353 -0.69 -32.82 2.78
C TYR A 353 -0.25 -32.13 1.46
N PRO A 354 0.97 -32.34 0.92
CA PRO A 354 1.39 -31.88 -0.41
C PRO A 354 0.50 -32.27 -1.60
N ASN A 355 -0.30 -33.33 -1.51
CA ASN A 355 -1.29 -33.70 -2.54
C ASN A 355 -2.29 -32.54 -2.80
N SER A 356 -2.48 -31.66 -1.81
CA SER A 356 -3.32 -30.45 -1.92
C SER A 356 -2.85 -29.44 -2.97
N THR A 357 -1.62 -29.56 -3.46
CA THR A 357 -1.15 -28.73 -4.59
C THR A 357 -1.62 -29.25 -5.94
N ARG A 358 -1.82 -30.56 -6.10
CA ARG A 358 -2.14 -31.20 -7.39
C ARG A 358 -3.64 -31.43 -7.57
N PHE A 359 -4.49 -30.73 -6.82
CA PHE A 359 -5.90 -31.09 -6.71
C PHE A 359 -6.69 -31.00 -8.03
N ILE A 360 -6.44 -29.98 -8.88
CA ILE A 360 -7.18 -29.83 -10.13
C ILE A 360 -6.66 -30.86 -11.13
N GLY A 361 -7.49 -31.87 -11.42
CA GLY A 361 -7.23 -32.91 -12.41
C GLY A 361 -6.43 -34.12 -11.93
N HIS A 362 -5.78 -34.09 -10.76
CA HIS A 362 -5.03 -35.24 -10.23
C HIS A 362 -5.77 -36.09 -9.17
N ASN A 363 -6.96 -35.66 -8.74
CA ASN A 363 -7.84 -36.48 -7.90
C ASN A 363 -9.29 -36.42 -8.44
N PRO A 364 -9.86 -37.52 -8.98
CA PRO A 364 -9.28 -38.87 -9.09
C PRO A 364 -8.02 -38.96 -9.96
N ASP A 365 -7.26 -40.04 -9.77
CA ASP A 365 -5.91 -40.25 -10.32
C ASP A 365 -5.87 -40.17 -11.87
N PRO A 366 -5.07 -39.28 -12.48
CA PRO A 366 -5.05 -39.04 -13.92
C PRO A 366 -4.35 -40.16 -14.71
N TYR A 367 -3.72 -41.13 -14.04
CA TYR A 367 -3.26 -42.37 -14.64
C TYR A 367 -4.41 -43.38 -14.87
N LEU A 368 -5.61 -43.13 -14.36
CA LEU A 368 -6.83 -43.83 -14.79
C LEU A 368 -7.08 -43.57 -16.28
N GLN A 369 -7.09 -44.63 -17.08
CA GLN A 369 -7.08 -44.56 -18.56
C GLN A 369 -8.22 -43.72 -19.17
N HIS A 370 -9.34 -43.55 -18.47
CA HIS A 370 -10.52 -42.82 -18.95
C HIS A 370 -10.50 -41.30 -18.67
N ILE A 371 -9.52 -40.78 -17.92
CA ILE A 371 -9.35 -39.33 -17.68
C ILE A 371 -7.98 -38.78 -18.07
N LYS A 372 -7.02 -39.62 -18.47
CA LYS A 372 -5.65 -39.20 -18.81
C LYS A 372 -5.57 -38.10 -19.88
N GLU A 373 -6.47 -38.13 -20.88
CA GLU A 373 -6.55 -37.14 -21.97
C GLU A 373 -7.32 -35.87 -21.59
N THR A 374 -8.04 -35.89 -20.47
CA THR A 374 -8.85 -34.77 -19.98
C THR A 374 -8.38 -34.22 -18.64
N ALA A 375 -7.33 -34.79 -18.04
CA ALA A 375 -6.78 -34.40 -16.76
C ALA A 375 -5.95 -33.11 -16.83
N ASP A 376 -6.19 -32.23 -15.86
CA ASP A 376 -5.30 -31.12 -15.52
C ASP A 376 -4.16 -31.65 -14.64
N TRP A 377 -3.00 -31.04 -14.80
CA TRP A 377 -1.76 -31.40 -14.09
C TRP A 377 -1.22 -30.19 -13.32
N THR A 378 -2.11 -29.26 -13.00
CA THR A 378 -1.73 -27.98 -12.42
C THR A 378 -1.39 -28.11 -10.95
N ILE A 379 -0.28 -27.48 -10.60
CA ILE A 379 0.19 -27.30 -9.24
C ILE A 379 -0.29 -25.93 -8.77
N HIS A 380 -1.10 -25.91 -7.71
CA HIS A 380 -1.43 -24.70 -6.96
C HIS A 380 -0.58 -24.65 -5.70
N GLU A 381 0.48 -23.86 -5.73
CA GLU A 381 1.36 -23.66 -4.59
C GLU A 381 0.77 -22.66 -3.58
N PHE A 382 1.08 -22.89 -2.32
CA PHE A 382 0.74 -22.02 -1.21
C PHE A 382 1.89 -22.05 -0.18
N PRO A 383 2.06 -21.01 0.67
CA PRO A 383 3.36 -20.72 1.31
C PRO A 383 3.98 -21.86 2.12
N PHE A 384 3.17 -22.70 2.78
CA PHE A 384 3.68 -23.85 3.55
C PHE A 384 4.24 -24.98 2.67
N TYR A 385 3.69 -25.19 1.47
CA TYR A 385 4.18 -26.21 0.55
C TYR A 385 5.58 -25.85 0.03
N SER A 386 5.77 -24.61 -0.41
CA SER A 386 7.07 -24.14 -0.92
C SER A 386 8.11 -24.05 0.21
N TYR A 387 7.71 -23.84 1.47
CA TYR A 387 8.59 -24.09 2.62
C TYR A 387 9.02 -25.57 2.72
N LEU A 388 8.06 -26.51 2.66
CA LEU A 388 8.34 -27.94 2.81
C LEU A 388 9.24 -28.48 1.70
N ILE A 389 9.05 -28.05 0.45
CA ILE A 389 10.01 -28.29 -0.63
C ILE A 389 11.32 -27.60 -0.28
N GLY A 390 11.28 -26.30 0.01
CA GLY A 390 12.43 -25.54 0.45
C GLY A 390 13.35 -25.14 -0.69
N ASP A 391 12.76 -24.70 -1.81
CA ASP A 391 13.39 -23.99 -2.92
C ASP A 391 13.10 -22.49 -2.88
N LEU A 392 14.08 -21.70 -3.29
CA LEU A 392 14.05 -20.23 -3.21
C LEU A 392 13.31 -19.63 -4.43
N HIS A 393 12.08 -20.07 -4.67
CA HIS A 393 11.32 -19.73 -5.86
C HIS A 393 10.77 -18.28 -5.84
N ALA A 394 10.61 -17.71 -7.04
CA ALA A 394 10.15 -16.34 -7.33
C ALA A 394 8.98 -15.84 -6.45
N HIS A 395 7.83 -16.53 -6.49
CA HIS A 395 6.64 -16.15 -5.72
C HIS A 395 6.82 -16.23 -4.20
N VAL A 396 7.69 -17.12 -3.68
CA VAL A 396 7.96 -17.23 -2.24
C VAL A 396 8.63 -15.98 -1.72
N VAL A 397 9.64 -15.48 -2.45
CA VAL A 397 10.34 -14.23 -2.09
C VAL A 397 9.42 -13.02 -2.25
N SER A 398 8.58 -13.02 -3.29
CA SER A 398 7.60 -11.96 -3.59
C SER A 398 6.64 -11.66 -2.42
N LEU A 399 6.28 -12.65 -1.60
CA LEU A 399 5.46 -12.47 -0.39
C LEU A 399 5.95 -11.33 0.53
N THR A 400 7.27 -11.11 0.61
CA THR A 400 7.85 -10.02 1.40
C THR A 400 7.51 -8.63 0.84
N VAL A 401 7.53 -8.48 -0.48
CA VAL A 401 7.20 -7.25 -1.23
C VAL A 401 5.71 -6.97 -1.12
N VAL A 402 4.90 -8.01 -1.30
CA VAL A 402 3.44 -8.00 -1.17
C VAL A 402 2.98 -7.47 0.19
N LEU A 403 3.54 -7.99 1.28
CA LEU A 403 3.13 -7.59 2.64
C LEU A 403 3.52 -6.14 2.95
N LEU A 404 4.61 -5.63 2.36
CA LEU A 404 4.95 -4.20 2.40
C LEU A 404 3.93 -3.34 1.63
N ILE A 405 3.53 -3.73 0.41
CA ILE A 405 2.48 -3.04 -0.35
C ILE A 405 1.20 -2.90 0.48
N ILE A 406 0.76 -4.01 1.11
CA ILE A 406 -0.40 -4.05 2.01
C ILE A 406 -0.22 -3.08 3.19
N ALA A 407 0.95 -3.06 3.83
CA ALA A 407 1.23 -2.19 4.98
C ALA A 407 1.18 -0.70 4.59
N PHE A 408 1.81 -0.31 3.48
CA PHE A 408 1.87 1.09 3.04
C PHE A 408 0.51 1.61 2.55
N ILE A 409 -0.23 0.85 1.74
CA ILE A 409 -1.57 1.28 1.29
C ILE A 409 -2.56 1.34 2.45
N PHE A 410 -2.49 0.41 3.42
CA PHE A 410 -3.32 0.46 4.62
C PHE A 410 -3.06 1.74 5.44
N VAL A 411 -1.79 2.10 5.67
CA VAL A 411 -1.44 3.33 6.39
C VAL A 411 -1.90 4.59 5.63
N ALA A 412 -1.78 4.62 4.31
CA ALA A 412 -2.29 5.71 3.48
C ALA A 412 -3.81 5.87 3.67
N VAL A 413 -4.58 4.78 3.51
CA VAL A 413 -6.04 4.75 3.70
C VAL A 413 -6.45 5.13 5.12
N TYR A 414 -5.75 4.62 6.14
CA TYR A 414 -6.02 4.95 7.54
C TYR A 414 -5.84 6.45 7.83
N ARG A 415 -4.79 7.05 7.25
CA ARG A 415 -4.48 8.49 7.37
C ARG A 415 -5.18 9.38 6.35
N ALA A 416 -6.13 8.86 5.58
CA ALA A 416 -6.98 9.68 4.72
C ALA A 416 -7.88 10.58 5.58
N GLU A 417 -7.46 11.85 5.72
CA GLU A 417 -8.23 12.90 6.38
C GLU A 417 -9.33 13.43 5.45
N TYR A 418 -10.48 13.76 6.04
CA TYR A 418 -11.56 14.43 5.33
C TYR A 418 -11.15 15.85 4.96
N PRO A 419 -11.45 16.35 3.75
CA PRO A 419 -10.94 17.63 3.29
C PRO A 419 -11.57 18.81 4.04
N LYS A 420 -10.81 19.41 4.96
CA LYS A 420 -11.27 20.51 5.84
C LYS A 420 -11.54 21.85 5.14
N LYS A 421 -11.16 22.01 3.86
CA LYS A 421 -11.25 23.26 3.09
C LYS A 421 -11.86 23.14 1.68
N ALA A 422 -12.22 21.94 1.21
CA ALA A 422 -12.55 21.72 -0.20
C ALA A 422 -13.97 22.15 -0.64
N LEU A 423 -14.61 23.02 0.15
CA LEU A 423 -15.73 23.87 -0.28
C LEU A 423 -15.25 25.15 -0.99
N ALA A 424 -13.98 25.56 -0.79
CA ALA A 424 -13.44 26.82 -1.31
C ALA A 424 -12.78 26.71 -2.71
N SER A 425 -12.28 25.55 -3.11
CA SER A 425 -11.65 25.34 -4.43
C SER A 425 -12.65 25.25 -5.59
N MET A 426 -13.95 25.20 -5.29
CA MET A 426 -14.98 24.63 -6.17
C MET A 426 -15.66 25.63 -7.13
N ARG A 427 -15.16 26.87 -7.26
CA ARG A 427 -15.89 27.95 -7.96
C ARG A 427 -15.12 28.78 -8.99
N ARG A 428 -13.91 28.39 -9.40
CA ARG A 428 -13.18 29.12 -10.46
C ARG A 428 -12.45 28.20 -11.44
N PHE A 429 -13.06 28.01 -12.61
CA PHE A 429 -12.41 27.63 -13.89
C PHE A 429 -11.34 28.65 -14.38
N ARG A 430 -10.98 29.65 -13.56
CA ARG A 430 -10.26 30.87 -13.95
C ARG A 430 -8.72 30.74 -13.88
N ASP A 431 -8.19 29.68 -13.26
CA ASP A 431 -6.74 29.46 -13.10
C ASP A 431 -6.37 27.95 -13.16
N LEU A 432 -6.24 27.38 -14.37
CA LEU A 432 -5.83 25.97 -14.55
C LEU A 432 -4.48 25.66 -13.87
N SER A 433 -3.54 26.60 -13.89
CA SER A 433 -2.22 26.46 -13.27
C SER A 433 -2.27 26.29 -11.75
N LYS A 434 -3.22 26.96 -11.06
CA LYS A 434 -3.40 26.80 -9.61
C LYS A 434 -4.07 25.47 -9.27
N ASN A 435 -4.98 25.02 -10.12
CA ASN A 435 -5.64 23.72 -9.95
C ASN A 435 -4.63 22.57 -10.13
N LEU A 436 -3.75 22.63 -11.14
CA LEU A 436 -2.65 21.68 -11.32
C LEU A 436 -1.81 21.55 -10.04
N VAL A 437 -1.29 22.67 -9.52
CA VAL A 437 -0.47 22.66 -8.28
C VAL A 437 -1.26 22.12 -7.08
N SER A 438 -2.58 22.37 -6.99
CA SER A 438 -3.42 21.82 -5.92
C SER A 438 -3.62 20.30 -6.01
N GLU A 439 -3.68 19.72 -7.21
CA GLU A 439 -3.82 18.27 -7.37
C GLU A 439 -2.50 17.52 -7.09
N MET A 440 -1.34 18.18 -7.22
CA MET A 440 -0.05 17.59 -6.86
C MET A 440 -0.01 17.03 -5.42
N GLU A 441 -0.61 17.72 -4.44
CA GLU A 441 -0.63 17.25 -3.05
C GLU A 441 -1.48 15.97 -2.85
N HIS A 442 -2.49 15.76 -3.71
CA HIS A 442 -3.35 14.58 -3.67
C HIS A 442 -2.73 13.37 -4.39
N ILE A 443 -1.93 13.62 -5.43
CA ILE A 443 -1.34 12.62 -6.32
C ILE A 443 0.05 12.19 -5.85
N PHE A 444 0.95 13.14 -5.58
CA PHE A 444 2.36 12.87 -5.29
C PHE A 444 2.62 12.62 -3.79
N ARG A 445 1.92 11.65 -3.21
CA ARG A 445 2.15 11.23 -1.83
C ARG A 445 3.28 10.21 -1.71
N PRO A 446 4.20 10.35 -0.72
CA PRO A 446 5.29 9.40 -0.52
C PRO A 446 4.83 7.95 -0.35
N GLU A 447 3.66 7.72 0.24
CA GLU A 447 3.09 6.37 0.36
C GLU A 447 2.80 5.73 -1.01
N PHE A 448 2.37 6.50 -2.01
CA PHE A 448 2.06 5.99 -3.36
C PHE A 448 3.31 5.75 -4.20
N PHE A 449 4.35 6.59 -4.06
CA PHE A 449 5.67 6.32 -4.63
C PHE A 449 6.25 5.00 -4.10
N ILE A 450 6.10 4.73 -2.80
CA ILE A 450 6.58 3.48 -2.19
C ILE A 450 5.79 2.27 -2.70
N CYS A 451 4.46 2.35 -2.80
CA CYS A 451 3.67 1.27 -3.40
C CYS A 451 4.05 1.05 -4.88
N ALA A 452 4.25 2.11 -5.67
CA ALA A 452 4.67 2.00 -7.07
C ALA A 452 6.08 1.39 -7.22
N PHE A 453 7.00 1.75 -6.34
CA PHE A 453 8.33 1.16 -6.26
C PHE A 453 8.28 -0.35 -5.97
N PHE A 454 7.49 -0.76 -4.97
CA PHE A 454 7.31 -2.18 -4.66
C PHE A 454 6.53 -2.94 -5.74
N LEU A 455 5.60 -2.31 -6.46
CA LEU A 455 5.01 -2.89 -7.66
C LEU A 455 6.04 -3.09 -8.79
N GLY A 456 7.00 -2.17 -8.94
CA GLY A 456 8.13 -2.35 -9.88
C GLY A 456 9.01 -3.53 -9.50
N ILE A 457 9.38 -3.64 -8.22
CA ILE A 457 10.09 -4.83 -7.70
C ILE A 457 9.24 -6.09 -7.88
N SER A 458 7.92 -6.02 -7.72
CA SER A 458 7.03 -7.16 -7.94
C SER A 458 7.12 -7.67 -9.38
N GLN A 459 7.22 -6.80 -10.39
CA GLN A 459 7.45 -7.23 -11.78
C GLN A 459 8.73 -8.07 -11.94
N MET A 460 9.79 -7.69 -11.21
CA MET A 460 11.11 -8.33 -11.25
C MET A 460 11.17 -9.63 -10.43
N CYS A 461 10.41 -9.70 -9.32
CA CYS A 461 10.29 -10.87 -8.45
C CYS A 461 9.34 -11.94 -9.00
N ASN A 462 8.15 -11.53 -9.44
CA ASN A 462 7.08 -12.38 -9.96
C ASN A 462 6.06 -11.49 -10.68
N TYR A 463 6.12 -11.46 -12.01
CA TYR A 463 5.30 -10.56 -12.83
C TYR A 463 3.78 -10.69 -12.62
N TRP A 464 3.32 -11.86 -12.21
CA TRP A 464 1.91 -12.11 -11.91
C TRP A 464 1.41 -11.37 -10.66
N ASP A 465 2.26 -11.24 -9.63
CA ASP A 465 1.92 -10.50 -8.42
C ASP A 465 1.69 -9.02 -8.73
N PHE A 466 2.44 -8.45 -9.68
CA PHE A 466 2.32 -7.04 -10.04
C PHE A 466 0.89 -6.65 -10.40
N LEU A 467 0.21 -7.41 -11.27
CA LEU A 467 -1.16 -7.06 -11.68
C LEU A 467 -2.17 -7.22 -10.53
N ILE A 468 -2.02 -8.26 -9.71
CA ILE A 468 -2.86 -8.50 -8.52
C ILE A 468 -2.74 -7.32 -7.54
N TYR A 469 -1.51 -6.97 -7.17
CA TYR A 469 -1.28 -5.93 -6.17
C TYR A 469 -1.45 -4.51 -6.74
N PHE A 470 -1.36 -4.32 -8.06
CA PHE A 470 -1.80 -3.11 -8.73
C PHE A 470 -3.31 -2.88 -8.58
N ILE A 471 -4.14 -3.91 -8.85
CA ILE A 471 -5.60 -3.83 -8.65
C ILE A 471 -5.92 -3.55 -7.17
N PHE A 472 -5.26 -4.25 -6.25
CA PHE A 472 -5.40 -4.00 -4.81
C PHE A 472 -5.01 -2.56 -4.41
N CYS A 473 -3.94 -2.01 -4.99
CA CYS A 473 -3.55 -0.61 -4.78
C CYS A 473 -4.57 0.37 -5.37
N ALA A 474 -5.10 0.12 -6.57
CA ALA A 474 -6.16 0.92 -7.19
C ALA A 474 -7.41 1.01 -6.30
N MET A 475 -7.77 -0.09 -5.62
CA MET A 475 -8.87 -0.11 -4.67
C MET A 475 -8.54 0.67 -3.39
N GLY A 476 -7.33 0.52 -2.86
CA GLY A 476 -6.85 1.34 -1.74
C GLY A 476 -6.85 2.84 -2.06
N LEU A 477 -6.43 3.21 -3.28
CA LEU A 477 -6.50 4.57 -3.82
C LEU A 477 -7.94 5.09 -3.90
N LEU A 478 -8.89 4.30 -4.41
CA LEU A 478 -10.30 4.68 -4.49
C LEU A 478 -10.88 5.03 -3.11
N VAL A 479 -10.43 4.32 -2.07
CA VAL A 479 -10.90 4.50 -0.69
C VAL A 479 -10.20 5.69 -0.03
N TYR A 480 -8.90 5.84 -0.26
CA TYR A 480 -8.15 7.03 0.13
C TYR A 480 -8.80 8.28 -0.45
N HIS A 481 -8.97 8.31 -1.78
CA HIS A 481 -9.54 9.45 -2.50
C HIS A 481 -11.01 9.66 -2.18
N GLY A 482 -11.80 8.59 -1.98
CA GLY A 482 -13.18 8.69 -1.53
C GLY A 482 -13.32 9.30 -0.13
N ARG A 483 -12.29 9.19 0.71
CA ARG A 483 -12.22 9.83 2.04
C ARG A 483 -11.63 11.24 2.00
N SER A 484 -10.71 11.53 1.07
CA SER A 484 -10.01 12.82 0.97
C SER A 484 -10.61 13.81 -0.05
N SER A 485 -11.57 13.38 -0.87
CA SER A 485 -12.24 14.22 -1.89
C SER A 485 -13.63 14.65 -1.44
N THR A 486 -14.07 15.85 -1.83
CA THR A 486 -15.43 16.35 -1.59
C THR A 486 -16.46 15.55 -2.38
N TYR A 487 -16.13 15.25 -3.63
CA TYR A 487 -16.94 14.47 -4.55
C TYR A 487 -16.36 13.07 -4.67
N LEU A 488 -17.22 12.08 -4.48
CA LEU A 488 -16.88 10.70 -4.81
C LEU A 488 -16.72 10.58 -6.33
N ILE A 489 -17.67 11.10 -7.11
CA ILE A 489 -17.83 10.81 -8.54
C ILE A 489 -18.72 11.86 -9.22
N SER A 490 -18.68 11.87 -10.55
CA SER A 490 -19.59 12.51 -11.51
C SER A 490 -19.56 11.68 -12.80
N PHE A 491 -20.50 11.85 -13.73
CA PHE A 491 -20.49 11.12 -15.00
C PHE A 491 -19.19 11.34 -15.78
N SER A 492 -18.77 12.61 -15.93
CA SER A 492 -17.51 12.95 -16.61
C SER A 492 -16.29 12.33 -15.92
N SER A 493 -16.21 12.39 -14.59
CA SER A 493 -15.04 11.84 -13.87
C SER A 493 -15.04 10.31 -13.80
N PHE A 494 -16.20 9.67 -13.93
CA PHE A 494 -16.31 8.22 -14.12
C PHE A 494 -15.90 7.80 -15.54
N MET A 495 -16.29 8.56 -16.57
CA MET A 495 -15.80 8.34 -17.94
C MET A 495 -14.28 8.52 -18.03
N VAL A 496 -13.71 9.52 -17.36
CA VAL A 496 -12.25 9.69 -17.21
C VAL A 496 -11.63 8.46 -16.55
N PHE A 497 -12.17 7.98 -15.42
CA PHE A 497 -11.65 6.77 -14.77
C PHE A 497 -11.70 5.52 -15.67
N LEU A 498 -12.79 5.30 -16.42
CA LEU A 498 -12.87 4.19 -17.37
C LEU A 498 -11.89 4.35 -18.53
N PHE A 499 -11.69 5.58 -19.02
CA PHE A 499 -10.70 5.89 -20.05
C PHE A 499 -9.28 5.63 -19.56
N ASP A 500 -8.92 6.11 -18.37
CA ASP A 500 -7.60 5.89 -17.75
C ASP A 500 -7.32 4.38 -17.58
N LEU A 501 -8.29 3.64 -17.04
CA LEU A 501 -8.21 2.17 -16.88
C LEU A 501 -8.03 1.46 -18.22
N ALA A 502 -8.84 1.80 -19.22
CA ALA A 502 -8.77 1.20 -20.55
C ALA A 502 -7.48 1.56 -21.30
N ALA A 503 -6.95 2.78 -21.10
CA ALA A 503 -5.71 3.23 -21.69
C ALA A 503 -4.50 2.50 -21.09
N VAL A 504 -4.41 2.43 -19.75
CA VAL A 504 -3.32 1.71 -19.05
C VAL A 504 -3.28 0.24 -19.46
N LEU A 505 -4.43 -0.46 -19.41
CA LEU A 505 -4.53 -1.88 -19.78
C LEU A 505 -4.35 -2.10 -21.28
N GLY A 506 -4.91 -1.23 -22.13
CA GLY A 506 -4.80 -1.34 -23.58
C GLY A 506 -3.37 -1.15 -24.08
N VAL A 507 -2.61 -0.21 -23.48
CA VAL A 507 -1.18 -0.04 -23.79
C VAL A 507 -0.35 -1.20 -23.27
N TYR A 508 -0.63 -1.68 -22.06
CA TYR A 508 0.03 -2.86 -21.50
C TYR A 508 -0.12 -4.11 -22.40
N LEU A 509 -1.34 -4.46 -22.77
CA LEU A 509 -1.61 -5.65 -23.59
C LEU A 509 -1.13 -5.53 -25.04
N LYS A 510 -1.09 -4.32 -25.61
CA LYS A 510 -0.73 -4.12 -27.03
C LYS A 510 0.75 -3.84 -27.25
N PHE A 511 1.42 -3.16 -26.32
CA PHE A 511 2.79 -2.69 -26.48
C PHE A 511 3.77 -3.29 -25.48
N GLY A 512 3.34 -4.20 -24.60
CA GLY A 512 4.19 -4.83 -23.59
C GLY A 512 5.52 -5.38 -24.15
N GLU A 513 5.49 -6.01 -25.32
CA GLU A 513 6.68 -6.52 -26.04
C GLU A 513 7.74 -5.44 -26.33
N ASN A 514 7.32 -4.20 -26.58
CA ASN A 514 8.23 -3.08 -26.76
C ASN A 514 8.26 -2.22 -25.49
N ILE A 515 9.05 -2.66 -24.51
CA ILE A 515 9.11 -2.12 -23.16
C ILE A 515 9.38 -0.61 -23.13
N PHE A 516 10.19 -0.08 -24.06
CA PHE A 516 10.46 1.36 -24.16
C PHE A 516 9.24 2.14 -24.65
N VAL A 517 8.61 1.69 -25.74
CA VAL A 517 7.36 2.30 -26.26
C VAL A 517 6.24 2.18 -25.22
N HIS A 518 6.11 1.03 -24.56
CA HIS A 518 5.19 0.83 -23.44
C HIS A 518 5.40 1.89 -22.35
N LEU A 519 6.62 2.06 -21.84
CA LEU A 519 6.91 3.06 -20.81
C LEU A 519 6.59 4.48 -21.26
N CYS A 520 7.00 4.87 -22.48
CA CYS A 520 6.69 6.19 -23.03
C CYS A 520 5.17 6.43 -23.12
N LEU A 521 4.40 5.44 -23.57
CA LEU A 521 2.96 5.53 -23.65
C LEU A 521 2.28 5.59 -22.26
N GLN A 522 2.75 4.81 -21.28
CA GLN A 522 2.24 4.88 -19.90
C GLN A 522 2.51 6.26 -19.26
N ILE A 523 3.67 6.87 -19.54
CA ILE A 523 3.96 8.25 -19.11
C ILE A 523 3.00 9.25 -19.78
N VAL A 524 2.73 9.11 -21.08
CA VAL A 524 1.74 9.97 -21.77
C VAL A 524 0.34 9.80 -21.18
N ILE A 525 -0.09 8.56 -20.91
CA ILE A 525 -1.39 8.28 -20.26
C ILE A 525 -1.45 8.95 -18.88
N PHE A 526 -0.41 8.84 -18.06
CA PHE A 526 -0.35 9.52 -16.76
C PHE A 526 -0.49 11.05 -16.90
N MET A 527 0.22 11.66 -17.84
CA MET A 527 0.16 13.12 -18.06
C MET A 527 -1.23 13.58 -18.55
N VAL A 528 -1.89 12.77 -19.39
CA VAL A 528 -3.27 13.03 -19.84
C VAL A 528 -4.27 12.84 -18.69
N ALA A 529 -4.17 11.74 -17.94
CA ALA A 529 -5.02 11.45 -16.78
C ALA A 529 -4.93 12.58 -15.73
N TYR A 530 -3.70 13.07 -15.46
CA TYR A 530 -3.45 14.19 -14.55
C TYR A 530 -4.11 15.50 -15.00
N LEU A 531 -4.09 15.80 -16.30
CA LEU A 531 -4.83 16.94 -16.84
C LEU A 531 -6.35 16.74 -16.70
N LEU A 532 -6.85 15.55 -17.01
CA LEU A 532 -8.28 15.23 -16.93
C LEU A 532 -8.82 15.23 -15.49
N SER A 533 -8.07 14.75 -14.50
CA SER A 533 -8.45 14.83 -13.09
C SER A 533 -8.38 16.25 -12.53
N THR A 534 -7.52 17.11 -13.08
CA THR A 534 -7.52 18.55 -12.78
C THR A 534 -8.77 19.26 -13.34
N ILE A 535 -9.29 18.83 -14.49
CA ILE A 535 -10.50 19.38 -15.11
C ILE A 535 -11.77 18.82 -14.44
N PHE A 536 -11.78 17.53 -14.10
CA PHE A 536 -12.92 16.81 -13.51
C PHE A 536 -12.56 16.20 -12.14
N PRO A 537 -12.28 17.02 -11.09
CA PRO A 537 -11.77 16.52 -9.82
C PRO A 537 -12.83 15.75 -9.01
N SER A 538 -12.65 14.44 -8.89
CA SER A 538 -13.42 13.55 -8.02
C SER A 538 -12.53 12.43 -7.47
N ALA A 539 -13.06 11.60 -6.57
CA ALA A 539 -12.30 10.44 -6.11
C ALA A 539 -11.99 9.46 -7.25
N PHE A 540 -12.90 9.27 -8.22
CA PHE A 540 -12.70 8.35 -9.34
C PHE A 540 -11.60 8.85 -10.30
N SER A 541 -11.62 10.11 -10.74
CA SER A 541 -10.60 10.63 -11.66
C SER A 541 -9.21 10.68 -11.02
N ARG A 542 -9.11 11.08 -9.74
CA ARG A 542 -7.86 11.01 -8.96
C ARG A 542 -7.35 9.58 -8.77
N THR A 543 -8.27 8.61 -8.71
CA THR A 543 -7.90 7.19 -8.68
C THR A 543 -7.33 6.74 -10.02
N GLY A 544 -7.98 7.07 -11.14
CA GLY A 544 -7.48 6.78 -12.50
C GLY A 544 -6.09 7.40 -12.75
N THR A 545 -5.90 8.65 -12.34
CA THR A 545 -4.59 9.33 -12.40
C THR A 545 -3.53 8.65 -11.54
N ASN A 546 -3.84 8.29 -10.28
CA ASN A 546 -2.87 7.60 -9.43
C ASN A 546 -2.60 6.16 -9.90
N MET A 547 -3.56 5.50 -10.56
CA MET A 547 -3.33 4.22 -11.23
C MET A 547 -2.35 4.35 -12.38
N ALA A 548 -2.57 5.31 -13.29
CA ALA A 548 -1.65 5.58 -14.39
C ALA A 548 -0.25 5.98 -13.88
N PHE A 549 -0.17 6.81 -12.84
CA PHE A 549 1.08 7.14 -12.15
C PHE A 549 1.79 5.90 -11.62
N MET A 550 1.10 5.06 -10.84
CA MET A 550 1.70 3.88 -10.22
C MET A 550 2.16 2.87 -11.26
N PHE A 551 1.42 2.70 -12.36
CA PHE A 551 1.78 1.80 -13.46
C PHE A 551 3.00 2.30 -14.25
N ALA A 552 3.04 3.59 -14.61
CA ALA A 552 4.16 4.20 -15.30
C ALA A 552 5.44 4.17 -14.43
N PHE A 553 5.32 4.50 -13.15
CA PHE A 553 6.46 4.49 -12.23
C PHE A 553 6.94 3.07 -11.91
N SER A 554 6.05 2.08 -11.74
CA SER A 554 6.46 0.68 -11.54
C SER A 554 7.20 0.14 -12.77
N SER A 555 6.71 0.44 -13.97
CA SER A 555 7.35 0.06 -15.24
C SER A 555 8.71 0.74 -15.43
N MET A 556 8.87 1.98 -14.93
CA MET A 556 10.16 2.68 -14.93
C MET A 556 11.19 2.02 -13.99
N ILE A 557 10.76 1.55 -12.81
CA ILE A 557 11.63 0.81 -11.87
C ILE A 557 12.03 -0.55 -12.46
N ALA A 558 11.07 -1.28 -13.05
CA ALA A 558 11.31 -2.59 -13.65
C ALA A 558 12.05 -2.54 -15.01
N LEU A 559 12.14 -1.37 -15.65
CA LEU A 559 12.66 -1.18 -17.02
C LEU A 559 13.97 -1.92 -17.29
N THR A 560 14.94 -1.81 -16.39
CA THR A 560 16.28 -2.42 -16.53
C THR A 560 16.26 -3.94 -16.45
N PHE A 561 15.32 -4.52 -15.70
CA PHE A 561 15.11 -5.96 -15.64
C PHE A 561 14.39 -6.42 -16.91
N ASN A 562 13.24 -5.81 -17.21
CA ASN A 562 12.39 -6.19 -18.33
C ASN A 562 13.13 -6.13 -19.66
N TYR A 563 14.10 -5.21 -19.84
CA TYR A 563 14.86 -5.06 -21.10
C TYR A 563 15.59 -6.33 -21.57
N ASN A 564 15.93 -7.27 -20.66
CA ASN A 564 16.59 -8.55 -21.00
C ASN A 564 15.74 -9.75 -20.55
N PHE A 565 14.42 -9.54 -20.40
CA PHE A 565 13.49 -10.55 -19.93
C PHE A 565 12.30 -10.61 -20.88
N ASP A 566 12.15 -11.74 -21.56
CA ASP A 566 11.00 -11.97 -22.43
C ASP A 566 9.78 -12.25 -21.55
N MET A 567 8.76 -11.41 -21.67
CA MET A 567 7.56 -11.57 -20.86
C MET A 567 6.83 -12.87 -21.23
N ILE A 568 6.63 -13.71 -20.21
CA ILE A 568 6.06 -15.06 -20.32
C ILE A 568 4.64 -15.07 -20.90
N SER A 569 3.92 -13.93 -20.91
CA SER A 569 2.58 -13.86 -21.51
C SER A 569 2.15 -12.45 -21.91
N ASN A 570 1.77 -12.29 -23.20
CA ASN A 570 1.46 -11.00 -23.84
C ASN A 570 0.03 -10.89 -24.38
N SER A 571 -0.85 -11.87 -24.16
CA SER A 571 -2.22 -11.86 -24.72
C SER A 571 -3.26 -12.39 -23.73
N ILE A 572 -4.53 -12.17 -24.01
CA ILE A 572 -5.65 -12.75 -23.23
C ILE A 572 -6.48 -13.59 -24.19
N LYS A 573 -6.81 -14.82 -23.77
CA LYS A 573 -7.66 -15.76 -24.50
C LYS A 573 -8.87 -16.14 -23.66
N LEU A 574 -9.97 -16.51 -24.31
CA LEU A 574 -11.14 -17.08 -23.65
C LEU A 574 -10.86 -18.52 -23.22
N VAL A 575 -11.47 -18.93 -22.12
CA VAL A 575 -11.41 -20.29 -21.59
C VAL A 575 -12.37 -21.21 -22.33
N ASP A 576 -11.88 -22.38 -22.75
CA ASP A 576 -12.69 -23.41 -23.42
C ASP A 576 -13.25 -24.48 -22.46
N ARG A 577 -12.67 -24.64 -21.24
CA ARG A 577 -13.11 -25.60 -20.21
C ARG A 577 -12.96 -25.06 -18.79
N HIS A 578 -14.04 -25.12 -18.02
CA HIS A 578 -14.19 -24.56 -16.67
C HIS A 578 -13.99 -25.61 -15.56
N THR A 579 -13.68 -25.17 -14.33
CA THR A 579 -13.61 -26.06 -13.16
C THR A 579 -15.01 -26.43 -12.69
N SER A 580 -15.15 -27.66 -12.17
CA SER A 580 -16.42 -28.07 -11.57
C SER A 580 -16.69 -27.28 -10.28
N LEU A 581 -17.95 -26.88 -10.05
CA LEU A 581 -18.34 -26.14 -8.83
C LEU A 581 -17.86 -26.85 -7.53
N PHE A 582 -17.86 -28.18 -7.54
CA PHE A 582 -17.30 -29.04 -6.50
C PHE A 582 -15.82 -28.75 -6.21
N GLN A 583 -14.97 -28.79 -7.24
CA GLN A 583 -13.54 -28.51 -7.12
C GLN A 583 -13.29 -27.07 -6.66
N PHE A 584 -14.01 -26.09 -7.21
CA PHE A 584 -13.92 -24.70 -6.76
C PHE A 584 -14.23 -24.57 -5.26
N MET A 585 -15.28 -25.25 -4.78
CA MET A 585 -15.64 -25.28 -3.36
C MET A 585 -14.57 -25.97 -2.50
N ILE A 586 -13.98 -27.09 -2.94
CA ILE A 586 -12.89 -27.74 -2.17
C ILE A 586 -11.69 -26.81 -2.00
N VAL A 587 -11.28 -26.09 -3.04
CA VAL A 587 -10.08 -25.23 -2.93
C VAL A 587 -10.40 -24.00 -2.08
N TRP A 588 -11.53 -23.33 -2.31
CA TRP A 588 -11.76 -21.96 -1.78
C TRP A 588 -12.94 -21.77 -0.83
N LEU A 589 -13.78 -22.77 -0.54
CA LEU A 589 -15.01 -22.53 0.24
C LEU A 589 -14.73 -21.89 1.62
N ILE A 590 -13.72 -22.34 2.36
CA ILE A 590 -13.36 -21.71 3.65
C ILE A 590 -12.93 -20.25 3.44
N HIS A 591 -12.09 -20.02 2.44
CA HIS A 591 -11.55 -18.70 2.07
C HIS A 591 -12.64 -17.72 1.61
N VAL A 592 -13.75 -18.21 1.05
CA VAL A 592 -14.93 -17.40 0.69
C VAL A 592 -15.89 -17.24 1.87
N LEU A 593 -16.07 -18.27 2.71
CA LEU A 593 -16.95 -18.22 3.88
C LEU A 593 -16.43 -17.28 4.98
N ILE A 594 -15.11 -17.19 5.20
CA ILE A 594 -14.51 -16.28 6.19
C ILE A 594 -14.89 -14.80 5.94
N PRO A 595 -14.63 -14.20 4.76
CA PRO A 595 -15.03 -12.82 4.48
C PRO A 595 -16.54 -12.64 4.43
N LEU A 596 -17.31 -13.61 3.92
CA LEU A 596 -18.78 -13.56 3.96
C LEU A 596 -19.32 -13.53 5.41
N ALA A 597 -18.76 -14.36 6.30
CA ALA A 597 -19.11 -14.37 7.72
C ALA A 597 -18.70 -13.07 8.42
N LEU A 598 -17.54 -12.50 8.08
CA LEU A 598 -17.11 -11.19 8.58
C LEU A 598 -18.05 -10.07 8.14
N ILE A 599 -18.47 -10.03 6.86
CA ILE A 599 -19.46 -9.07 6.35
C ILE A 599 -20.79 -9.24 7.06
N ALA A 600 -21.29 -10.48 7.19
CA ALA A 600 -22.51 -10.77 7.92
C ALA A 600 -22.42 -10.27 9.37
N LEU A 601 -21.32 -10.56 10.08
CA LEU A 601 -21.07 -10.10 11.44
C LEU A 601 -21.07 -8.56 11.53
N VAL A 602 -20.40 -7.86 10.61
CA VAL A 602 -20.40 -6.38 10.55
C VAL A 602 -21.80 -5.82 10.28
N VAL A 603 -22.56 -6.43 9.37
CA VAL A 603 -23.94 -6.03 9.06
C VAL A 603 -24.87 -6.26 10.27
N PHE A 604 -24.77 -7.41 10.94
CA PHE A 604 -25.58 -7.74 12.11
C PHE A 604 -25.23 -6.86 13.32
N THR A 605 -23.95 -6.67 13.64
CA THR A 605 -23.50 -5.82 14.75
C THR A 605 -23.91 -4.35 14.54
N LYS A 606 -23.72 -3.78 13.33
CA LYS A 606 -24.24 -2.43 13.01
C LYS A 606 -25.76 -2.36 13.14
N ARG A 607 -26.51 -3.39 12.73
CA ARG A 607 -27.98 -3.44 12.86
C ARG A 607 -28.42 -3.50 14.32
N GLN A 608 -27.70 -4.22 15.19
CA GLN A 608 -27.96 -4.25 16.63
C GLN A 608 -27.60 -2.93 17.33
N ALA A 609 -26.46 -2.32 17.00
CA ALA A 609 -26.07 -1.01 17.53
C ALA A 609 -27.09 0.09 17.14
N PHE A 610 -27.56 0.07 15.89
CA PHE A 610 -28.61 0.98 15.42
C PHE A 610 -29.93 0.77 16.17
N LYS A 611 -30.35 -0.49 16.39
CA LYS A 611 -31.54 -0.81 17.21
C LYS A 611 -31.41 -0.36 18.66
N ARG A 612 -30.22 -0.44 19.27
CA ARG A 612 -29.99 -0.07 20.67
C ARG A 612 -29.96 1.44 20.90
N ASN A 613 -29.34 2.23 20.01
CA ASN A 613 -28.98 3.62 20.33
C ASN A 613 -29.83 4.73 19.67
N LYS A 614 -30.84 4.41 18.83
CA LYS A 614 -31.66 5.40 18.08
C LYS A 614 -30.83 6.52 17.39
N LEU A 615 -29.61 6.22 16.96
CA LEU A 615 -28.67 7.25 16.48
C LEU A 615 -29.17 7.92 15.19
N PRO A 616 -29.11 9.26 15.08
CA PRO A 616 -29.45 9.98 13.86
C PRO A 616 -28.59 9.51 12.67
N VAL A 617 -29.18 9.48 11.48
CA VAL A 617 -28.49 9.09 10.25
C VAL A 617 -27.70 10.29 9.70
N THR A 618 -26.62 10.66 10.40
CA THR A 618 -25.52 11.46 9.84
C THR A 618 -24.21 11.05 10.53
N PRO A 619 -23.16 10.67 9.79
CA PRO A 619 -21.83 10.61 10.35
C PRO A 619 -21.31 12.04 10.49
N ALA A 620 -21.53 12.66 11.66
CA ALA A 620 -20.68 13.78 12.05
C ALA A 620 -19.22 13.30 12.02
N PRO A 621 -18.28 14.03 11.38
CA PRO A 621 -16.90 13.58 11.31
C PRO A 621 -16.34 13.47 12.73
N LEU A 622 -15.85 12.27 13.08
CA LEU A 622 -15.21 12.03 14.37
C LEU A 622 -14.12 13.10 14.60
N PRO A 623 -14.21 13.91 15.66
CA PRO A 623 -13.14 14.84 15.98
C PRO A 623 -11.96 14.02 16.51
N LEU A 624 -11.06 13.63 15.61
CA LEU A 624 -9.71 13.20 15.93
C LEU A 624 -9.07 14.35 16.73
N LYS A 625 -8.67 14.07 17.98
CA LYS A 625 -7.88 15.03 18.75
C LYS A 625 -6.62 15.33 17.93
N ARG A 626 -6.25 16.62 17.82
CA ARG A 626 -4.88 16.98 17.44
C ARG A 626 -3.91 16.22 18.38
N PRO A 627 -2.73 15.77 17.91
CA PRO A 627 -1.70 15.31 18.82
C PRO A 627 -1.47 16.39 19.88
N LEU A 628 -1.33 15.97 21.14
CA LEU A 628 -1.04 16.88 22.24
C LEU A 628 0.23 17.67 21.89
N THR A 629 0.18 18.99 22.00
CA THR A 629 1.37 19.82 21.79
C THR A 629 2.39 19.51 22.87
N TYR A 630 3.69 19.70 22.58
CA TYR A 630 4.78 19.40 23.53
C TYR A 630 4.58 20.09 24.91
N ALA A 631 3.97 21.28 24.93
CA ALA A 631 3.58 21.99 26.15
C ALA A 631 2.51 21.27 27.00
N GLN A 632 1.65 20.44 26.39
CA GLN A 632 0.62 19.65 27.08
C GLN A 632 1.15 18.29 27.57
N LEU A 633 2.21 17.77 26.94
CA LEU A 633 2.86 16.51 27.35
C LEU A 633 3.85 16.69 28.51
N THR A 634 4.44 17.88 28.64
CA THR A 634 5.53 18.15 29.61
C THR A 634 5.06 18.69 30.96
N GLY A 635 3.75 18.86 31.18
CA GLY A 635 3.18 19.29 32.47
C GLY A 635 3.55 20.70 32.94
N LYS A 636 4.38 21.44 32.20
CA LYS A 636 4.78 22.82 32.52
C LYS A 636 3.64 23.79 32.22
N GLN A 637 2.73 23.95 33.19
CA GLN A 637 1.93 25.16 33.29
C GLN A 637 2.88 26.37 33.34
N ARG A 638 2.77 27.28 32.36
CA ARG A 638 3.34 28.63 32.50
C ARG A 638 2.51 29.36 33.55
N THR A 639 3.05 29.45 34.76
CA THR A 639 2.47 30.21 35.85
C THR A 639 2.59 31.72 35.59
N GLY A 640 1.44 32.39 35.50
CA GLY A 640 1.23 33.79 35.90
C GLY A 640 2.05 34.90 35.22
N ALA A 641 1.51 35.49 34.16
CA ALA A 641 1.44 36.94 33.94
C ALA A 641 0.45 37.24 32.78
N PHE A 642 -0.11 38.45 32.74
CA PHE A 642 -1.08 38.93 31.72
C PHE A 642 -2.47 38.27 31.70
N ALA A 643 -3.18 38.42 32.83
CA ALA A 643 -4.63 38.47 32.83
C ALA A 643 -5.09 39.95 32.86
N LYS A 644 -5.23 40.58 31.68
CA LYS A 644 -6.05 41.77 31.38
C LYS A 644 -5.78 42.27 29.96
N GLU A 645 -6.60 41.86 29.00
CA GLU A 645 -6.99 42.74 27.89
C GLU A 645 -8.35 42.26 27.37
N LYS A 646 -9.23 43.21 27.04
CA LYS A 646 -10.56 42.93 26.51
C LYS A 646 -10.44 42.44 25.08
N GLU A 647 -11.34 41.55 24.65
CA GLU A 647 -11.54 41.26 23.24
C GLU A 647 -12.06 42.52 22.53
N SER A 648 -11.14 43.28 21.90
CA SER A 648 -11.50 44.19 20.82
C SER A 648 -11.56 43.39 19.53
N VAL A 649 -12.78 43.08 19.07
CA VAL A 649 -13.00 42.62 17.71
C VAL A 649 -12.49 43.71 16.77
N ARG A 650 -11.43 43.44 15.99
CA ARG A 650 -11.12 44.27 14.83
C ARG A 650 -12.09 43.89 13.74
N GLU A 651 -13.15 44.68 13.60
CA GLU A 651 -13.81 44.83 12.31
C GLU A 651 -12.76 45.30 11.30
N VAL A 652 -12.74 44.67 10.13
CA VAL A 652 -12.01 45.20 8.98
C VAL A 652 -13.01 46.10 8.26
N GLU A 653 -13.04 47.37 8.63
CA GLU A 653 -13.71 48.39 7.83
C GLU A 653 -13.09 48.36 6.43
N TYR A 654 -13.93 48.07 5.43
CA TYR A 654 -13.63 48.41 4.05
C TYR A 654 -14.03 49.86 3.87
N ASP A 655 -13.03 50.73 3.74
CA ASP A 655 -13.26 52.12 3.37
C ASP A 655 -13.74 52.18 1.91
N PHE A 656 -14.95 52.68 1.70
CA PHE A 656 -15.59 52.84 0.40
C PHE A 656 -15.56 54.31 -0.09
N SER A 657 -14.80 55.20 0.54
CA SER A 657 -14.82 56.65 0.26
C SER A 657 -14.09 57.13 -1.01
N ASP A 658 -13.66 56.21 -1.89
CA ASP A 658 -12.84 56.50 -3.09
C ASP A 658 -13.47 55.99 -4.41
N ASP A 659 -14.77 55.68 -4.45
CA ASP A 659 -15.51 55.35 -5.68
C ASP A 659 -16.44 56.52 -6.09
N PRO A 660 -16.19 57.22 -7.22
CA PRO A 660 -16.88 58.47 -7.55
C PRO A 660 -18.26 58.31 -8.23
N ASP A 661 -18.74 57.08 -8.45
CA ASP A 661 -19.95 56.78 -9.26
C ASP A 661 -21.19 56.37 -8.43
N ILE A 662 -21.31 56.81 -7.16
CA ILE A 662 -22.50 56.55 -6.31
C ILE A 662 -23.15 57.86 -5.84
N ASP A 663 -24.11 58.34 -6.65
CA ASP A 663 -25.11 59.32 -6.22
C ASP A 663 -26.22 58.66 -5.37
N ASP A 664 -26.61 59.32 -4.27
CA ASP A 664 -27.68 58.99 -3.31
C ASP A 664 -27.40 57.87 -2.26
N PRO A 665 -27.07 58.24 -0.99
CA PRO A 665 -26.88 57.29 0.10
C PRO A 665 -28.16 56.72 0.74
N ASP A 666 -29.32 57.36 0.59
CA ASP A 666 -30.50 57.08 1.45
C ASP A 666 -31.38 55.93 0.93
N PHE A 667 -31.15 55.41 -0.28
CA PHE A 667 -31.93 54.29 -0.83
C PHE A 667 -31.39 52.89 -0.42
N ALA A 668 -30.16 52.79 0.10
CA ALA A 668 -29.49 51.51 0.32
C ALA A 668 -29.82 50.80 1.66
N ALA A 669 -30.43 51.51 2.62
CA ALA A 669 -30.56 51.00 4.00
C ALA A 669 -31.73 50.02 4.23
N GLU A 670 -32.82 50.09 3.45
CA GLU A 670 -34.02 49.27 3.68
C GLU A 670 -34.07 47.95 2.88
N GLU A 671 -33.40 47.86 1.73
CA GLU A 671 -33.52 46.68 0.84
C GLU A 671 -32.57 45.52 1.22
N ILE A 672 -31.49 45.80 1.97
CA ILE A 672 -30.43 44.83 2.30
C ILE A 672 -30.82 43.87 3.44
N LEU A 673 -31.75 44.24 4.34
CA LEU A 673 -32.08 43.40 5.50
C LEU A 673 -33.12 42.28 5.24
N ASN A 674 -33.84 42.31 4.11
CA ASN A 674 -34.94 41.36 3.83
C ASN A 674 -34.75 40.49 2.57
N THR A 675 -33.75 40.78 1.74
CA THR A 675 -33.48 40.07 0.49
C THR A 675 -33.09 38.59 0.62
N PRO A 676 -32.35 38.11 1.65
CA PRO A 676 -31.89 36.72 1.67
C PRO A 676 -33.02 35.68 1.77
N LYS A 677 -34.14 36.02 2.42
CA LYS A 677 -35.19 35.05 2.73
C LYS A 677 -36.19 34.86 1.60
N LYS A 678 -36.68 35.96 1.01
CA LYS A 678 -37.61 35.92 -0.13
C LYS A 678 -36.95 35.41 -1.42
N ALA A 679 -35.67 35.68 -1.65
CA ALA A 679 -34.94 35.12 -2.79
C ALA A 679 -34.75 33.59 -2.68
N LEU A 680 -34.47 33.08 -1.47
CA LEU A 680 -34.37 31.64 -1.21
C LEU A 680 -35.73 30.92 -1.31
N GLU A 681 -36.82 31.55 -0.86
CA GLU A 681 -38.17 30.99 -0.98
C GLU A 681 -38.64 30.99 -2.45
N LYS A 682 -38.38 32.05 -3.22
CA LYS A 682 -38.76 32.11 -4.65
C LYS A 682 -37.93 31.16 -5.53
N ALA A 683 -36.62 31.05 -5.27
CA ALA A 683 -35.75 30.08 -5.96
C ALA A 683 -36.10 28.61 -5.61
N ALA A 684 -36.73 28.36 -4.45
CA ALA A 684 -37.22 27.03 -4.09
C ALA A 684 -38.54 26.65 -4.78
N SER A 685 -39.34 27.62 -5.26
CA SER A 685 -40.64 27.39 -5.90
C SER A 685 -40.59 27.22 -7.43
N GLU A 686 -39.57 27.75 -8.12
CA GLU A 686 -39.57 27.85 -9.60
C GLU A 686 -38.78 26.74 -10.33
N GLU A 687 -38.28 25.69 -9.64
CA GLU A 687 -37.45 24.64 -10.27
C GLU A 687 -37.87 23.18 -9.94
N ILE A 688 -39.18 22.92 -9.98
CA ILE A 688 -39.78 21.58 -10.06
C ILE A 688 -40.24 21.32 -11.50
N ILE A 689 -39.33 20.86 -12.34
CA ILE A 689 -39.68 20.26 -13.64
C ILE A 689 -40.15 18.83 -13.35
N GLU A 690 -41.43 18.54 -13.55
CA GLU A 690 -41.96 17.17 -13.53
C GLU A 690 -41.59 16.44 -14.83
N ALA A 691 -41.17 15.18 -14.70
CA ALA A 691 -40.91 14.31 -15.86
C ALA A 691 -42.21 14.06 -16.64
N THR A 692 -42.17 14.25 -17.96
CA THR A 692 -43.30 14.05 -18.87
C THR A 692 -43.74 12.57 -18.89
N GLU A 693 -44.98 12.31 -19.32
CA GLU A 693 -45.49 10.92 -19.33
C GLU A 693 -44.75 10.03 -20.33
N GLU A 694 -44.23 10.57 -21.44
CA GLU A 694 -43.38 9.85 -22.39
C GLU A 694 -42.10 9.30 -21.73
N GLU A 695 -41.38 10.10 -20.92
CA GLU A 695 -40.18 9.63 -20.21
C GLU A 695 -40.48 8.49 -19.21
N LYS A 696 -41.68 8.50 -18.61
CA LYS A 696 -42.14 7.45 -17.69
C LYS A 696 -42.51 6.18 -18.44
N GLU A 697 -43.11 6.28 -19.62
CA GLU A 697 -43.47 5.14 -20.45
C GLU A 697 -42.23 4.45 -21.05
N GLU A 698 -41.26 5.24 -21.54
CA GLU A 698 -40.01 4.72 -22.10
C GLU A 698 -39.17 3.98 -21.04
N ALA A 699 -39.07 4.54 -19.83
CA ALA A 699 -38.40 3.89 -18.70
C ALA A 699 -39.05 2.56 -18.26
N SER A 700 -40.35 2.36 -18.54
CA SER A 700 -41.06 1.10 -18.24
C SER A 700 -40.70 -0.04 -19.20
N LYS A 701 -40.23 0.30 -20.41
CA LYS A 701 -39.87 -0.66 -21.47
C LYS A 701 -38.40 -1.10 -21.40
N MET A 702 -37.57 -0.43 -20.59
CA MET A 702 -36.15 -0.80 -20.42
C MET A 702 -35.96 -2.10 -19.61
N PRO A 703 -35.03 -2.99 -20.02
CA PRO A 703 -34.65 -4.16 -19.22
C PRO A 703 -34.18 -3.76 -17.81
N LYS A 704 -34.66 -4.46 -16.78
CA LYS A 704 -34.42 -4.13 -15.35
C LYS A 704 -32.95 -3.97 -14.96
N PHE A 705 -32.03 -4.65 -15.65
CA PHE A 705 -30.58 -4.51 -15.44
C PHE A 705 -30.05 -3.18 -16.00
N ILE A 706 -30.50 -2.75 -17.18
CA ILE A 706 -30.12 -1.45 -17.76
C ILE A 706 -30.74 -0.32 -16.92
N LEU A 707 -31.96 -0.50 -16.40
CA LEU A 707 -32.56 0.44 -15.45
C LEU A 707 -31.77 0.51 -14.12
N ALA A 708 -31.27 -0.62 -13.61
CA ALA A 708 -30.40 -0.64 -12.43
C ALA A 708 -29.06 0.07 -12.67
N ILE A 709 -28.47 -0.10 -13.87
CA ILE A 709 -27.25 0.61 -14.30
C ILE A 709 -27.52 2.10 -14.51
N ALA A 710 -28.65 2.49 -15.11
CA ALA A 710 -29.03 3.88 -15.30
C ALA A 710 -29.36 4.58 -13.97
N CYS A 711 -30.02 3.89 -13.04
CA CYS A 711 -30.19 4.37 -11.66
C CYS A 711 -28.86 4.46 -10.91
N PHE A 712 -27.94 3.51 -11.12
CA PHE A 712 -26.58 3.58 -10.60
C PHE A 712 -25.84 4.80 -11.17
N PHE A 713 -25.93 5.11 -12.46
CA PHE A 713 -25.29 6.31 -13.02
C PHE A 713 -25.96 7.62 -12.61
N ARG A 714 -27.30 7.72 -12.58
CA ARG A 714 -28.00 8.89 -12.03
C ARG A 714 -27.69 9.13 -10.55
N MET A 715 -27.39 8.08 -9.77
CA MET A 715 -26.95 8.17 -8.36
C MET A 715 -25.61 8.90 -8.16
N LEU A 716 -24.82 9.07 -9.22
CA LEU A 716 -23.43 9.50 -9.11
C LEU A 716 -23.21 10.95 -9.57
N ASP A 717 -24.23 11.61 -10.12
CA ASP A 717 -24.03 12.88 -10.86
C ASP A 717 -24.76 14.11 -10.29
N TYR A 718 -25.76 13.97 -9.41
CA TYR A 718 -26.43 15.15 -8.82
C TYR A 718 -26.94 14.92 -7.39
N ASN A 719 -27.25 16.02 -6.72
CA ASN A 719 -27.74 16.10 -5.33
C ASN A 719 -28.64 14.92 -4.92
N PHE A 720 -28.29 14.27 -3.80
CA PHE A 720 -29.03 13.17 -3.14
C PHE A 720 -30.52 13.45 -2.80
N ALA A 721 -31.04 14.62 -3.16
CA ALA A 721 -32.42 15.07 -2.94
C ALA A 721 -33.41 14.67 -4.05
N LYS A 722 -33.00 14.56 -5.33
CA LYS A 722 -33.93 14.44 -6.48
C LYS A 722 -34.08 13.03 -7.10
N ILE A 723 -33.51 11.97 -6.51
CA ILE A 723 -33.63 10.59 -7.05
C ILE A 723 -34.76 9.81 -6.34
N GLY A 724 -35.61 9.17 -7.14
CA GLY A 724 -36.76 8.40 -6.70
C GLY A 724 -36.43 7.29 -5.68
N ASP A 725 -37.43 6.97 -4.86
CA ASP A 725 -37.30 6.36 -3.52
C ASP A 725 -37.03 4.82 -3.52
N THR A 726 -36.20 4.37 -4.47
CA THR A 726 -35.85 2.96 -4.71
C THR A 726 -35.06 2.34 -3.56
N ALA A 727 -35.23 1.01 -3.39
CA ALA A 727 -34.60 0.27 -2.31
C ALA A 727 -33.06 0.34 -2.33
N LEU A 728 -32.46 0.38 -3.53
CA LEU A 728 -31.01 0.48 -3.72
C LEU A 728 -30.46 1.86 -3.30
N CYS A 729 -31.15 2.95 -3.67
CA CYS A 729 -30.80 4.30 -3.21
C CYS A 729 -30.87 4.40 -1.67
N LYS A 730 -31.93 3.85 -1.06
CA LYS A 730 -32.08 3.77 0.41
C LYS A 730 -30.99 2.92 1.08
N PHE A 731 -30.48 1.90 0.40
CA PHE A 731 -29.41 1.03 0.90
C PHE A 731 -28.09 1.79 0.97
N PHE A 732 -27.63 2.42 -0.11
CA PHE A 732 -26.36 3.15 -0.13
C PHE A 732 -26.41 4.44 0.73
N ARG A 733 -27.51 5.19 0.71
CA ARG A 733 -27.69 6.44 1.49
C ARG A 733 -27.59 6.27 3.01
N LYS A 734 -27.63 5.03 3.53
CA LYS A 734 -27.55 4.70 4.97
C LYS A 734 -26.22 4.03 5.37
N ARG A 735 -25.24 3.91 4.48
CA ARG A 735 -23.99 3.18 4.71
C ARG A 735 -22.79 4.11 4.68
N SER A 736 -21.78 3.79 5.49
CA SER A 736 -20.53 4.54 5.52
C SER A 736 -19.66 4.16 4.32
N ILE A 737 -18.76 5.04 3.90
CA ILE A 737 -17.81 4.74 2.81
C ILE A 737 -16.94 3.51 3.10
N ILE A 738 -16.76 3.16 4.38
CA ILE A 738 -16.07 1.96 4.84
C ILE A 738 -16.91 0.69 4.56
N ASP A 739 -18.23 0.77 4.61
CA ASP A 739 -19.11 -0.36 4.23
C ASP A 739 -19.05 -0.59 2.71
N ILE A 740 -19.01 0.49 1.92
CA ILE A 740 -18.85 0.43 0.47
C ILE A 740 -17.48 -0.17 0.11
N PHE A 741 -16.41 0.23 0.83
CA PHE A 741 -15.08 -0.38 0.69
C PHE A 741 -15.09 -1.88 0.98
N MET A 742 -15.64 -2.32 2.12
CA MET A 742 -15.66 -3.74 2.48
C MET A 742 -16.40 -4.58 1.43
N VAL A 743 -17.53 -4.07 0.93
CA VAL A 743 -18.29 -4.72 -0.16
C VAL A 743 -17.48 -4.73 -1.46
N GLY A 744 -16.83 -3.62 -1.83
CA GLY A 744 -15.96 -3.55 -3.02
C GLY A 744 -14.76 -4.49 -2.97
N MET A 745 -14.08 -4.58 -1.81
CA MET A 745 -13.01 -5.54 -1.55
C MET A 745 -13.47 -6.98 -1.75
N THR A 746 -14.64 -7.32 -1.22
CA THR A 746 -15.21 -8.66 -1.38
C THR A 746 -15.60 -8.94 -2.82
N ILE A 747 -16.24 -7.99 -3.52
CA ILE A 747 -16.62 -8.15 -4.92
C ILE A 747 -15.38 -8.37 -5.79
N VAL A 748 -14.32 -7.56 -5.65
CA VAL A 748 -13.11 -7.76 -6.45
C VAL A 748 -12.39 -9.05 -6.06
N GLY A 749 -12.31 -9.40 -4.76
CA GLY A 749 -11.77 -10.70 -4.35
C GLY A 749 -12.53 -11.88 -4.98
N MET A 750 -13.85 -11.79 -5.09
CA MET A 750 -14.67 -12.77 -5.83
C MET A 750 -14.42 -12.70 -7.36
N MET A 751 -14.28 -11.51 -7.94
CA MET A 751 -13.93 -11.36 -9.36
C MET A 751 -12.55 -11.94 -9.69
N MET A 752 -11.58 -11.88 -8.78
CA MET A 752 -10.26 -12.50 -8.96
C MET A 752 -10.32 -14.03 -8.87
N LEU A 753 -11.32 -14.59 -8.17
CA LEU A 753 -11.60 -16.03 -8.20
C LEU A 753 -12.41 -16.45 -9.45
N ILE A 754 -13.24 -15.55 -10.02
CA ILE A 754 -14.12 -15.86 -11.16
C ILE A 754 -13.46 -15.57 -12.51
N ALA A 755 -12.65 -14.52 -12.64
CA ALA A 755 -11.99 -14.13 -13.89
C ALA A 755 -11.19 -15.27 -14.56
N PRO A 756 -10.47 -16.15 -13.83
CA PRO A 756 -9.76 -17.28 -14.43
C PRO A 756 -10.68 -18.29 -15.10
N GLU A 757 -11.95 -18.38 -14.71
CA GLU A 757 -12.94 -19.26 -15.37
C GLU A 757 -13.38 -18.71 -16.73
N ILE A 758 -13.13 -17.43 -17.01
CA ILE A 758 -13.61 -16.74 -18.23
C ILE A 758 -12.45 -16.49 -19.20
N ILE A 759 -11.29 -16.09 -18.65
CA ILE A 759 -10.10 -15.74 -19.43
C ILE A 759 -8.83 -16.38 -18.87
N TYR A 760 -7.92 -16.75 -19.77
CA TYR A 760 -6.57 -17.19 -19.44
C TYR A 760 -5.52 -16.40 -20.25
N VAL A 761 -4.27 -16.47 -19.80
CA VAL A 761 -3.14 -15.70 -20.33
C VAL A 761 -2.12 -16.74 -20.83
N PRO A 762 -2.00 -17.00 -22.15
CA PRO A 762 -1.22 -18.11 -22.71
C PRO A 762 0.28 -17.88 -22.60
N ASP A 763 1.00 -18.96 -22.30
CA ASP A 763 2.45 -18.96 -22.10
C ASP A 763 3.25 -18.94 -23.42
N ILE A 764 4.50 -18.43 -23.37
CA ILE A 764 5.50 -18.50 -24.45
C ILE A 764 5.88 -19.92 -24.87
N TYR A 765 5.73 -20.94 -24.01
CA TYR A 765 6.11 -22.33 -24.35
C TYR A 765 5.22 -23.03 -25.40
N GLY A 766 4.23 -22.35 -25.96
CA GLY A 766 3.48 -22.76 -27.16
C GLY A 766 2.38 -23.80 -26.93
N ALA A 767 1.64 -24.11 -27.99
CA ALA A 767 0.39 -24.89 -27.95
C ALA A 767 0.54 -26.34 -27.46
N ASN A 768 1.76 -26.89 -27.44
CA ASN A 768 2.03 -28.24 -26.92
C ASN A 768 2.37 -28.25 -25.42
N ASN A 769 2.71 -27.09 -24.85
CA ASN A 769 3.08 -26.92 -23.44
C ASN A 769 2.22 -25.83 -22.78
N GLN A 770 0.90 -25.92 -22.92
CA GLN A 770 -0.09 -24.92 -22.47
C GLN A 770 -0.15 -24.70 -20.93
N ARG A 771 0.84 -25.20 -20.16
CA ARG A 771 0.68 -25.55 -18.75
C ARG A 771 1.38 -24.62 -17.74
N ALA A 772 2.22 -23.67 -18.18
CA ALA A 772 3.29 -23.12 -17.34
C ALA A 772 3.00 -21.81 -16.54
N ASN A 773 1.75 -21.36 -16.39
CA ASN A 773 1.42 -20.21 -15.51
C ASN A 773 0.59 -20.58 -14.26
N THR A 774 1.02 -20.06 -13.11
CA THR A 774 0.72 -20.59 -11.76
C THR A 774 -0.33 -19.81 -10.97
N MET A 775 -0.70 -18.60 -11.39
CA MET A 775 -1.44 -17.66 -10.52
C MET A 775 -2.95 -17.71 -10.64
N PHE A 776 -3.48 -18.33 -11.69
CA PHE A 776 -4.91 -18.38 -11.98
C PHE A 776 -5.25 -19.61 -12.81
N LYS A 777 -5.44 -20.76 -12.16
CA LYS A 777 -6.02 -21.93 -12.82
C LYS A 777 -7.27 -22.39 -12.10
N PHE A 778 -8.36 -22.27 -12.85
CA PHE A 778 -9.57 -23.06 -12.67
C PHE A 778 -9.97 -23.68 -14.00
N THR A 779 -9.04 -23.91 -14.93
CA THR A 779 -9.41 -24.17 -16.33
C THR A 779 -8.44 -25.10 -17.02
N PHE A 780 -8.99 -26.02 -17.79
CA PHE A 780 -8.23 -26.99 -18.56
C PHE A 780 -7.92 -26.38 -19.92
N ALA A 781 -6.64 -26.09 -20.17
CA ALA A 781 -6.15 -25.82 -21.50
C ALA A 781 -5.81 -27.18 -22.16
N GLY A 782 -6.52 -27.52 -23.23
CA GLY A 782 -6.36 -28.75 -24.01
C GLY A 782 -6.56 -28.48 -25.48
#